data_AF-A0A920LU88-F1
#
_entry.id   AF-A0A920LU88-F1
#
_cell.length_a   1.000
_cell.length_b   1.000
_cell.length_c   1.000
_cell.angle_alpha   90.00
_cell.angle_beta   90.00
_cell.angle_gamma   90.00
#
_symmetry.space_group_name_H-M   'P 1'
#
loop_
_entity.id
_entity.type
_entity.pdbx_description
1 polymer ?
#
loop_
_entity_poly.entity_id
_entity_poly.type
_entity_poly.pdbx_seq_one_letter_code
_entity_poly.pdbx_strand_id
1 'polypeptide(L)'
;MGALSPRTRNAQVELYQNGDVDFLIATDAIGMGLNMDIGHVALADDSKFDGQSMRRLSPAELAQIAGRAGRHTTDGTFGVTEDCRALEQEVIDAIETHYFPPVRQLYWRSRKLNFNTLDGLLKSLEAPPPYPFMVRKGDGVDHLTLQALADRPDIRALSNSPGRLRILWDVSQIPDFRKTLTDSHVVMLARIFDSLARHGQLDSRWVAAQLSHLDRLDGDIDTLMTRIAHIRTWTYITHKNGWTDTKQDWQELAKSIEDRLSDELHNRLTQRFVDRRAAHLSRRLKESTVLIASVRLDGTVLVEGEEVGRLDGFAFHPSLSETGGDADEKAMILAAARKGLPDEIERRVAALTISADPAFRLDEKGQIIWRDAFVGRLVRADNLYAPRAEVGDSDLLSTDQKARMADRLNQFITDHVHTILSPLLALSKPDQLFPAEESEAVENSVTEKTETPAPDNQPTAEDKTPVQVPAQPRQLSGAAKGLLWQIYEGLGTVERRLLAAQLHETTENDKPLLAKAGLRVGTETLYLPDMLKPAPIALRVLLWCLYHQTFPSCGPPPEGRVSFPVPDEAKDVAGGFWMAAGYRRLGSRIMRVDMVERVAALVRAAARDGVFEISDDMLSLAGVSRIDMALILKDLGCRQVGERPSEDPEKPAIAQFERIQKKRAPRPQQKQTAQNKDNYKNRTKSSSRQGHRKNHAPLRRGAKQPDPNSPFAVLAALKK
;
A
#
# COMPACT_ATOMS: atom_id res chain seq x y z
N MET A 1 7.24 -27.13 -31.85
CA MET A 1 7.59 -25.78 -32.36
C MET A 1 7.15 -24.73 -31.35
N GLY A 2 7.97 -23.70 -31.15
CA GLY A 2 7.63 -22.56 -30.28
C GLY A 2 6.42 -21.78 -30.78
N ALA A 3 5.79 -21.01 -29.90
CA ALA A 3 4.55 -20.30 -30.19
C ALA A 3 4.73 -19.19 -31.26
N LEU A 4 5.93 -18.61 -31.37
CA LEU A 4 6.24 -17.57 -32.35
C LEU A 4 6.17 -18.07 -33.80
N SER A 5 5.75 -17.18 -34.70
CA SER A 5 5.84 -17.40 -36.15
C SER A 5 7.28 -17.62 -36.61
N PRO A 6 7.55 -18.39 -37.68
CA PRO A 6 8.91 -18.51 -38.22
C PRO A 6 9.51 -17.15 -38.53
N ARG A 7 8.69 -16.23 -39.06
CA ARG A 7 9.05 -14.86 -39.38
C ARG A 7 9.45 -14.06 -38.13
N THR A 8 8.60 -14.02 -37.10
CA THR A 8 8.92 -13.33 -35.84
C THR A 8 10.16 -13.94 -35.19
N ARG A 9 10.31 -15.28 -35.24
CA ARG A 9 11.48 -15.97 -34.70
C ARG A 9 12.77 -15.55 -35.41
N ASN A 10 12.78 -15.53 -36.75
CA ASN A 10 13.95 -15.11 -37.52
C ASN A 10 14.30 -13.64 -37.25
N ALA A 11 13.30 -12.76 -37.14
CA ALA A 11 13.53 -11.35 -36.84
C ALA A 11 14.12 -11.13 -35.43
N GLN A 12 13.73 -11.95 -34.44
CA GLN A 12 14.34 -11.91 -33.10
C GLN A 12 15.79 -12.46 -33.10
N VAL A 13 16.06 -13.48 -33.91
CA VAL A 13 17.43 -13.98 -34.11
C VAL A 13 18.32 -12.94 -34.78
N GLU A 14 17.78 -12.22 -35.76
CA GLU A 14 18.49 -11.15 -36.48
C GLU A 14 18.91 -10.02 -35.53
N LEU A 15 18.04 -9.59 -34.60
CA LEU A 15 18.39 -8.59 -33.57
C LEU A 15 19.60 -9.04 -32.73
N TYR A 16 19.61 -10.30 -32.29
CA TYR A 16 20.71 -10.85 -31.51
C TYR A 16 21.99 -10.96 -32.36
N GLN A 17 21.91 -11.43 -33.60
CA GLN A 17 23.07 -11.54 -34.49
C GLN A 17 23.66 -10.19 -34.90
N ASN A 18 22.82 -9.16 -35.02
CA ASN A 18 23.26 -7.79 -35.30
C ASN A 18 23.88 -7.09 -34.07
N GLY A 19 23.77 -7.69 -32.88
CA GLY A 19 24.23 -7.09 -31.63
C GLY A 19 23.30 -6.00 -31.09
N ASP A 20 22.04 -5.94 -31.55
CA ASP A 20 21.03 -5.03 -30.99
C ASP A 20 20.59 -5.46 -29.58
N VAL A 21 20.81 -6.74 -29.22
CA VAL A 21 20.58 -7.32 -27.90
C VAL A 21 21.73 -8.27 -27.53
N ASP A 22 22.20 -8.18 -26.27
CA ASP A 22 23.33 -8.98 -25.78
C ASP A 22 22.94 -10.41 -25.36
N PHE A 23 21.69 -10.60 -24.96
CA PHE A 23 21.19 -11.87 -24.41
C PHE A 23 19.91 -12.31 -25.13
N LEU A 24 19.79 -13.63 -25.34
CA LEU A 24 18.59 -14.25 -25.88
C LEU A 24 18.01 -15.24 -24.87
N ILE A 25 16.78 -14.99 -24.44
CA ILE A 25 16.01 -15.93 -23.61
C ILE A 25 15.13 -16.77 -24.52
N ALA A 26 15.27 -18.09 -24.47
CA ALA A 26 14.51 -18.97 -25.34
C ALA A 26 14.21 -20.34 -24.72
N THR A 27 13.16 -20.97 -25.21
CA THR A 27 12.78 -22.35 -24.88
C THR A 27 13.68 -23.36 -25.58
N ASP A 28 13.61 -24.63 -25.18
CA ASP A 28 14.23 -25.80 -25.84
C ASP A 28 14.08 -25.87 -27.37
N ALA A 29 13.08 -25.20 -27.94
CA ALA A 29 12.92 -25.00 -29.37
C ALA A 29 14.16 -24.42 -30.09
N ILE A 30 15.10 -23.74 -29.41
CA ILE A 30 16.37 -23.31 -30.02
C ILE A 30 17.27 -24.49 -30.40
N GLY A 31 17.09 -25.63 -29.73
CA GLY A 31 17.83 -26.87 -29.99
C GLY A 31 17.63 -27.40 -31.40
N MET A 32 16.67 -26.86 -32.19
CA MET A 32 16.42 -27.21 -33.58
C MET A 32 15.89 -26.03 -34.42
N GLY A 33 16.34 -25.92 -35.67
CA GLY A 33 15.64 -25.13 -36.69
C GLY A 33 15.92 -23.62 -36.70
N LEU A 34 17.02 -23.18 -36.09
CA LEU A 34 17.58 -21.84 -36.25
C LEU A 34 19.10 -21.93 -36.42
N ASN A 35 19.65 -21.09 -37.28
CA ASN A 35 21.09 -20.92 -37.43
C ASN A 35 21.50 -19.67 -36.65
N MET A 36 22.33 -19.83 -35.61
CA MET A 36 22.66 -18.75 -34.67
C MET A 36 24.13 -18.80 -34.28
N ASP A 37 24.68 -17.66 -33.89
CA ASP A 37 26.04 -17.50 -33.36
C ASP A 37 25.97 -17.37 -31.84
N ILE A 38 26.01 -18.49 -31.11
CA ILE A 38 25.89 -18.49 -29.64
C ILE A 38 27.23 -18.88 -29.04
N GLY A 39 27.81 -18.02 -28.19
CA GLY A 39 29.06 -18.31 -27.49
C GLY A 39 28.86 -19.08 -26.17
N HIS A 40 27.74 -18.83 -25.49
CA HIS A 40 27.41 -19.45 -24.21
C HIS A 40 25.93 -19.82 -24.14
N VAL A 41 25.61 -21.00 -23.59
CA VAL A 41 24.24 -21.42 -23.28
C VAL A 41 24.10 -21.69 -21.79
N ALA A 42 23.21 -20.94 -21.13
CA ALA A 42 22.86 -21.15 -19.73
C ALA A 42 21.45 -21.76 -19.62
N LEU A 43 21.33 -22.86 -18.86
CA LEU A 43 20.06 -23.51 -18.57
C LEU A 43 19.43 -22.90 -17.32
N ALA A 44 18.19 -22.41 -17.46
CA ALA A 44 17.42 -21.85 -16.35
C ALA A 44 16.69 -22.92 -15.51
N ASP A 45 16.43 -24.09 -16.08
CA ASP A 45 15.79 -25.23 -15.41
C ASP A 45 16.22 -26.51 -16.14
N ASP A 46 16.35 -27.63 -15.40
CA ASP A 46 16.67 -28.96 -15.94
C ASP A 46 15.43 -29.88 -16.03
N SER A 47 14.25 -29.35 -15.71
CA SER A 47 12.98 -30.03 -15.74
C SER A 47 12.02 -29.46 -16.81
N LYS A 48 11.14 -30.31 -17.32
CA LYS A 48 10.17 -29.95 -18.36
C LYS A 48 8.85 -30.70 -18.16
N PHE A 49 7.75 -30.01 -18.47
CA PHE A 49 6.43 -30.62 -18.59
C PHE A 49 6.26 -31.29 -19.95
N ASP A 50 6.06 -32.61 -19.95
CA ASP A 50 5.87 -33.40 -21.18
C ASP A 50 4.40 -33.56 -21.59
N GLY A 51 3.49 -32.80 -20.98
CA GLY A 51 2.05 -32.91 -21.20
C GLY A 51 1.31 -33.73 -20.13
N GLN A 52 2.04 -34.53 -19.34
CA GLN A 52 1.47 -35.35 -18.26
C GLN A 52 2.09 -35.07 -16.90
N SER A 53 3.42 -34.97 -16.82
CA SER A 53 4.15 -34.70 -15.59
C SER A 53 5.40 -33.88 -15.86
N MET A 54 5.90 -33.23 -14.80
CA MET A 54 7.23 -32.63 -14.80
C MET A 54 8.27 -33.76 -14.70
N ARG A 55 9.21 -33.80 -15.64
CA ARG A 55 10.34 -34.72 -15.61
C ARG A 55 11.65 -34.00 -15.92
N ARG A 56 12.78 -34.60 -15.53
CA ARG A 56 14.10 -34.10 -15.90
C ARG A 56 14.36 -34.31 -17.39
N LEU A 57 15.12 -33.39 -17.98
CA LEU A 57 15.66 -33.51 -19.32
C LEU A 57 16.71 -34.63 -19.35
N SER A 58 16.67 -35.41 -20.42
CA SER A 58 17.69 -36.44 -20.67
C SER A 58 19.01 -35.80 -21.12
N PRO A 59 20.16 -36.47 -20.94
CA PRO A 59 21.45 -35.96 -21.42
C PRO A 59 21.45 -35.62 -22.91
N ALA A 60 20.70 -36.36 -23.74
CA ALA A 60 20.56 -36.08 -25.16
C ALA A 60 19.78 -34.79 -25.46
N GLU A 61 18.72 -34.50 -24.70
CA GLU A 61 17.96 -33.25 -24.82
C GLU A 61 18.80 -32.05 -24.37
N LEU A 62 19.55 -32.20 -23.26
CA LEU A 62 20.47 -31.19 -22.77
C LEU A 62 21.60 -30.92 -23.78
N ALA A 63 22.20 -31.97 -24.34
CA ALA A 63 23.22 -31.85 -25.37
C ALA A 63 22.71 -31.13 -26.62
N GLN A 64 21.46 -31.36 -27.01
CA GLN A 64 20.85 -30.67 -28.15
C GLN A 64 20.70 -29.16 -27.94
N ILE A 65 20.52 -28.72 -26.69
CA ILE A 65 20.43 -27.31 -26.31
C ILE A 65 21.83 -26.71 -26.11
N ALA A 66 22.68 -27.36 -25.29
CA ALA A 66 24.03 -26.93 -24.98
C ALA A 66 24.93 -26.89 -26.23
N GLY A 67 24.78 -27.86 -27.14
CA GLY A 67 25.50 -27.93 -28.41
C GLY A 67 25.13 -26.81 -29.41
N ARG A 68 24.25 -25.88 -29.02
CA ARG A 68 24.04 -24.63 -29.75
C ARG A 68 25.13 -23.60 -29.46
N ALA A 69 25.86 -23.74 -28.34
CA ALA A 69 27.03 -22.95 -28.06
C ALA A 69 28.21 -23.43 -28.92
N GLY A 70 28.93 -22.47 -29.50
CA GLY A 70 30.10 -22.73 -30.33
C GLY A 70 29.80 -22.97 -31.81
N ARG A 71 30.87 -23.08 -32.59
CA ARG A 71 30.87 -23.34 -34.03
C ARG A 71 32.02 -24.28 -34.38
N HIS A 72 32.02 -24.77 -35.61
CA HIS A 72 33.07 -25.66 -36.13
C HIS A 72 34.50 -25.12 -35.90
N THR A 73 34.67 -23.80 -35.77
CA THR A 73 35.96 -23.12 -35.58
C THR A 73 36.16 -22.50 -34.20
N THR A 74 35.17 -22.54 -33.31
CA THR A 74 35.21 -21.80 -32.03
C THR A 74 34.44 -22.58 -30.98
N ASP A 75 35.12 -22.98 -29.92
CA ASP A 75 34.48 -23.71 -28.83
C ASP A 75 33.46 -22.82 -28.12
N GLY A 76 32.32 -23.42 -27.78
CA GLY A 76 31.28 -22.80 -26.96
C GLY A 76 31.38 -23.24 -25.51
N THR A 77 30.70 -22.51 -24.63
CA THR A 77 30.57 -22.91 -23.23
C THR A 77 29.11 -23.12 -22.88
N PHE A 78 28.83 -23.95 -21.87
CA PHE A 78 27.49 -24.12 -21.35
C PHE A 78 27.50 -24.17 -19.82
N GLY A 79 26.36 -23.83 -19.22
CA GLY A 79 26.24 -23.77 -17.77
C GLY A 79 24.79 -23.72 -17.32
N VAL A 80 24.60 -23.34 -16.06
CA VAL A 80 23.30 -23.17 -15.42
C VAL A 80 23.21 -21.78 -14.81
N THR A 81 22.00 -21.23 -14.67
CA THR A 81 21.76 -19.99 -13.92
C THR A 81 21.79 -20.25 -12.41
N GLU A 82 21.87 -19.20 -11.59
CA GLU A 82 21.98 -19.29 -10.12
C GLU A 82 20.85 -20.12 -9.49
N ASP A 83 19.61 -19.95 -9.95
CA ASP A 83 18.44 -20.66 -9.42
C ASP A 83 18.31 -22.11 -9.92
N CYS A 84 19.16 -22.54 -10.86
CA CYS A 84 19.09 -23.85 -11.47
C CYS A 84 20.08 -24.80 -10.78
N ARG A 85 19.65 -26.06 -10.61
CA ARG A 85 20.50 -27.07 -9.99
C ARG A 85 21.76 -27.30 -10.84
N ALA A 86 22.92 -27.37 -10.18
CA ALA A 86 24.16 -27.73 -10.84
C ALA A 86 24.05 -29.06 -11.59
N LEU A 87 24.56 -29.09 -12.82
CA LEU A 87 24.62 -30.30 -13.63
C LEU A 87 25.53 -31.34 -12.95
N GLU A 88 25.09 -32.58 -12.97
CA GLU A 88 25.87 -33.71 -12.47
C GLU A 88 27.05 -33.97 -13.42
N GLN A 89 28.23 -34.32 -12.89
CA GLN A 89 29.45 -34.51 -13.69
C GLN A 89 29.25 -35.52 -14.84
N GLU A 90 28.50 -36.60 -14.58
CA GLU A 90 28.18 -37.62 -15.59
C GLU A 90 27.43 -37.05 -16.80
N VAL A 91 26.58 -36.04 -16.57
CA VAL A 91 25.82 -35.36 -17.65
C VAL A 91 26.73 -34.43 -18.43
N ILE A 92 27.63 -33.71 -17.75
CA ILE A 92 28.64 -32.85 -18.37
C ILE A 92 29.54 -33.69 -19.28
N ASP A 93 30.09 -34.79 -18.75
CA ASP A 93 30.95 -35.71 -19.50
C ASP A 93 30.20 -36.29 -20.72
N ALA A 94 28.93 -36.66 -20.57
CA ALA A 94 28.11 -37.17 -21.68
C ALA A 94 27.90 -36.11 -22.79
N ILE A 95 27.70 -34.84 -22.42
CA ILE A 95 27.54 -33.73 -23.36
C ILE A 95 28.88 -33.44 -24.08
N GLU A 96 29.99 -33.33 -23.36
CA GLU A 96 31.30 -33.03 -23.93
C GLU A 96 31.80 -34.17 -24.84
N THR A 97 31.67 -35.42 -24.39
CA THR A 97 32.13 -36.61 -25.14
C THR A 97 31.14 -37.09 -26.20
N HIS A 98 29.94 -36.50 -26.27
CA HIS A 98 28.84 -36.92 -27.15
C HIS A 98 28.45 -38.40 -26.99
N TYR A 99 28.58 -38.94 -25.77
CA TYR A 99 28.25 -40.33 -25.48
C TYR A 99 26.89 -40.44 -24.78
N PHE A 100 25.89 -40.95 -25.49
CA PHE A 100 24.52 -41.04 -24.99
C PHE A 100 23.99 -42.48 -24.99
N PRO A 101 23.11 -42.85 -24.03
CA PRO A 101 22.46 -44.15 -24.03
C PRO A 101 21.66 -44.39 -25.32
N PRO A 102 21.66 -45.61 -25.88
CA PRO A 102 20.87 -45.93 -27.08
C PRO A 102 19.36 -45.88 -26.78
N VAL A 103 18.57 -45.46 -27.77
CA VAL A 103 17.11 -45.43 -27.69
C VAL A 103 16.56 -46.85 -27.55
N ARG A 104 15.89 -47.15 -26.42
CA ARG A 104 15.38 -48.50 -26.10
C ARG A 104 13.91 -48.73 -26.48
N GLN A 105 13.15 -47.65 -26.68
CA GLN A 105 11.71 -47.72 -26.96
C GLN A 105 11.31 -46.73 -28.04
N LEU A 106 10.30 -47.09 -28.83
CA LEU A 106 9.76 -46.23 -29.90
C LEU A 106 8.25 -46.04 -29.71
N TYR A 107 7.78 -44.81 -29.87
CA TYR A 107 6.35 -44.57 -29.95
C TYR A 107 5.80 -45.11 -31.28
N TRP A 108 4.71 -45.86 -31.19
CA TRP A 108 4.05 -46.50 -32.32
C TRP A 108 2.58 -46.11 -32.41
N ARG A 109 2.08 -46.02 -33.65
CA ARG A 109 0.67 -45.82 -33.97
C ARG A 109 0.30 -46.67 -35.20
N SER A 110 -0.91 -47.23 -35.19
CA SER A 110 -1.41 -48.03 -36.30
C SER A 110 -1.51 -47.22 -37.59
N ARG A 111 -0.99 -47.78 -38.69
CA ARG A 111 -1.18 -47.27 -40.06
C ARG A 111 -2.41 -47.86 -40.75
N LYS A 112 -2.95 -48.97 -40.23
CA LYS A 112 -4.09 -49.70 -40.82
C LYS A 112 -5.38 -49.21 -40.16
N LEU A 113 -5.90 -48.08 -40.66
CA LEU A 113 -7.12 -47.46 -40.15
C LEU A 113 -8.38 -48.08 -40.78
N ASN A 114 -9.40 -48.33 -39.95
CA ASN A 114 -10.67 -48.91 -40.39
C ASN A 114 -11.74 -47.82 -40.55
N PHE A 115 -12.17 -47.54 -41.78
CA PHE A 115 -13.18 -46.53 -42.09
C PHE A 115 -14.59 -47.10 -42.32
N ASN A 116 -14.88 -48.33 -41.89
CA ASN A 116 -16.20 -48.92 -42.09
C ASN A 116 -17.25 -48.36 -41.10
N THR A 117 -16.84 -48.14 -39.86
CA THR A 117 -17.68 -47.59 -38.79
C THR A 117 -16.86 -46.65 -37.90
N LEU A 118 -17.51 -45.69 -37.23
CA LEU A 118 -16.83 -44.77 -36.31
C LEU A 118 -16.11 -45.51 -35.18
N ASP A 119 -16.78 -46.49 -34.57
CA ASP A 119 -16.18 -47.32 -33.51
C ASP A 119 -15.03 -48.18 -34.05
N GLY A 120 -15.11 -48.61 -35.31
CA GLY A 120 -14.04 -49.31 -36.00
C GLY A 120 -12.79 -48.44 -36.20
N LEU A 121 -12.99 -47.17 -36.55
CA LEU A 121 -11.91 -46.20 -36.70
C LEU A 121 -11.20 -45.95 -35.36
N LEU A 122 -11.97 -45.65 -34.30
CA LEU A 122 -11.44 -45.47 -32.95
C LEU A 122 -10.64 -46.70 -32.53
N LYS A 123 -11.24 -47.90 -32.61
CA LYS A 123 -10.57 -49.15 -32.24
C LYS A 123 -9.28 -49.41 -33.04
N SER A 124 -9.23 -49.03 -34.31
CA SER A 124 -8.04 -49.19 -35.14
C SER A 124 -6.87 -48.30 -34.71
N LEU A 125 -7.15 -47.13 -34.12
CA LEU A 125 -6.16 -46.24 -33.50
C LEU A 125 -5.68 -46.74 -32.14
N GLU A 126 -6.49 -47.58 -31.49
CA GLU A 126 -6.18 -48.18 -30.19
C GLU A 126 -5.47 -49.52 -30.26
N ALA A 127 -5.12 -49.97 -31.48
CA ALA A 127 -4.44 -51.24 -31.67
C ALA A 127 -3.16 -51.34 -30.81
N PRO A 128 -2.82 -52.54 -30.30
CA PRO A 128 -1.56 -52.74 -29.59
C PRO A 128 -0.38 -52.71 -30.58
N PRO A 129 0.80 -52.24 -30.12
CA PRO A 129 2.00 -52.26 -30.95
C PRO A 129 2.44 -53.71 -31.27
N PRO A 130 3.01 -53.96 -32.46
CA PRO A 130 3.35 -55.31 -32.90
C PRO A 130 4.60 -55.88 -32.23
N TYR A 131 5.44 -55.04 -31.62
CA TYR A 131 6.71 -55.46 -31.03
C TYR A 131 6.87 -54.94 -29.59
N PRO A 132 7.56 -55.67 -28.68
CA PRO A 132 7.71 -55.28 -27.28
C PRO A 132 8.47 -53.97 -27.02
N PHE A 133 9.37 -53.57 -27.94
CA PHE A 133 10.11 -52.30 -27.83
C PHE A 133 9.30 -51.09 -28.31
N MET A 134 8.08 -51.30 -28.79
CA MET A 134 7.19 -50.24 -29.23
C MET A 134 6.14 -49.95 -28.17
N VAL A 135 5.90 -48.67 -27.90
CA VAL A 135 4.90 -48.18 -26.95
C VAL A 135 3.81 -47.46 -27.72
N ARG A 136 2.54 -47.77 -27.46
CA ARG A 136 1.42 -47.06 -28.09
C ARG A 136 1.47 -45.59 -27.67
N LYS A 137 1.39 -44.68 -28.64
CA LYS A 137 1.21 -43.25 -28.37
C LYS A 137 -0.26 -42.95 -28.04
N GLY A 138 -0.58 -42.83 -26.75
CA GLY A 138 -1.95 -42.65 -26.25
C GLY A 138 -2.46 -41.19 -26.24
N ASP A 139 -1.55 -40.22 -26.32
CA ASP A 139 -1.75 -38.77 -26.16
C ASP A 139 -1.80 -38.03 -27.52
N GLY A 140 -2.11 -38.73 -28.61
CA GLY A 140 -2.23 -38.11 -29.92
C GLY A 140 -3.37 -37.08 -29.92
N VAL A 141 -3.05 -35.80 -30.12
CA VAL A 141 -4.04 -34.70 -30.19
C VAL A 141 -5.15 -35.02 -31.20
N ASP A 142 -4.78 -35.57 -32.35
CA ASP A 142 -5.70 -36.04 -33.38
C ASP A 142 -6.65 -37.15 -32.91
N HIS A 143 -6.19 -38.06 -32.05
CA HIS A 143 -6.99 -39.13 -31.46
C HIS A 143 -7.97 -38.57 -30.42
N LEU A 144 -7.48 -37.71 -29.53
CA LEU A 144 -8.30 -37.06 -28.49
C LEU A 144 -9.39 -36.19 -29.13
N THR A 145 -9.05 -35.44 -30.16
CA THR A 145 -10.01 -34.66 -30.95
C THR A 145 -11.05 -35.54 -31.61
N LEU A 146 -10.66 -36.67 -32.20
CA LEU A 146 -11.60 -37.61 -32.80
C LEU A 146 -12.55 -38.19 -31.75
N GLN A 147 -12.05 -38.57 -30.57
CA GLN A 147 -12.89 -39.04 -29.45
C GLN A 147 -13.90 -37.96 -29.03
N ALA A 148 -13.44 -36.72 -28.81
CA ALA A 148 -14.30 -35.61 -28.44
C ALA A 148 -15.37 -35.28 -29.49
N LEU A 149 -15.03 -35.40 -30.78
CA LEU A 149 -15.99 -35.24 -31.88
C LEU A 149 -16.98 -36.43 -31.95
N ALA A 150 -16.52 -37.65 -31.70
CA ALA A 150 -17.34 -38.86 -31.72
C ALA A 150 -18.39 -38.90 -30.60
N ASP A 151 -18.10 -38.28 -29.45
CA ASP A 151 -19.03 -38.14 -28.34
C ASP A 151 -20.22 -37.21 -28.65
N ARG A 152 -20.11 -36.38 -29.69
CA ARG A 152 -21.18 -35.48 -30.08
C ARG A 152 -22.25 -36.19 -30.92
N PRO A 153 -23.56 -36.12 -30.55
CA PRO A 153 -24.62 -36.86 -31.25
C PRO A 153 -24.82 -36.44 -32.71
N ASP A 154 -24.67 -35.15 -33.00
CA ASP A 154 -24.77 -34.55 -34.34
C ASP A 154 -23.70 -35.11 -35.30
N ILE A 155 -22.45 -35.16 -34.84
CA ILE A 155 -21.32 -35.69 -35.59
C ILE A 155 -21.44 -37.21 -35.79
N ARG A 156 -21.85 -37.94 -34.74
CA ARG A 156 -22.05 -39.39 -34.82
C ARG A 156 -23.12 -39.77 -35.83
N ALA A 157 -24.23 -39.02 -35.89
CA ALA A 157 -25.29 -39.24 -36.86
C ALA A 157 -24.84 -38.98 -38.32
N LEU A 158 -23.98 -37.98 -38.53
CA LEU A 158 -23.41 -37.66 -39.85
C LEU A 158 -22.32 -38.64 -40.30
N SER A 159 -21.67 -39.33 -39.37
CA SER A 159 -20.55 -40.26 -39.59
C SER A 159 -21.00 -41.65 -40.06
N ASN A 160 -21.88 -41.70 -41.07
CA ASN A 160 -22.59 -42.91 -41.51
C ASN A 160 -22.03 -43.57 -42.79
N SER A 161 -20.93 -43.05 -43.35
CA SER A 161 -20.32 -43.61 -44.55
C SER A 161 -18.79 -43.59 -44.48
N PRO A 162 -18.09 -44.51 -45.17
CA PRO A 162 -16.63 -44.54 -45.19
C PRO A 162 -15.99 -43.25 -45.74
N GLY A 163 -16.66 -42.58 -46.68
CA GLY A 163 -16.21 -41.29 -47.19
C GLY A 163 -16.23 -40.20 -46.12
N ARG A 164 -17.33 -40.10 -45.37
CA ARG A 164 -17.46 -39.12 -44.27
C ARG A 164 -16.52 -39.43 -43.11
N LEU A 165 -16.28 -40.71 -42.80
CA LEU A 165 -15.30 -41.09 -41.77
C LEU A 165 -13.87 -40.69 -42.13
N ARG A 166 -13.49 -40.70 -43.42
CA ARG A 166 -12.20 -40.16 -43.87
C ARG A 166 -12.13 -38.64 -43.69
N ILE A 167 -13.18 -37.91 -44.04
CA ILE A 167 -13.26 -36.46 -43.82
C ILE A 167 -13.18 -36.15 -42.32
N LEU A 168 -13.92 -36.87 -41.47
CA LEU A 168 -13.88 -36.69 -40.02
C LEU A 168 -12.47 -36.90 -39.48
N TRP A 169 -11.78 -37.92 -39.97
CA TRP A 169 -10.39 -38.19 -39.62
C TRP A 169 -9.46 -37.05 -40.06
N ASP A 170 -9.58 -36.59 -41.31
CA ASP A 170 -8.80 -35.47 -41.84
C ASP A 170 -9.04 -34.16 -41.07
N VAL A 171 -10.27 -33.93 -40.60
CA VAL A 171 -10.64 -32.80 -39.73
C VAL A 171 -10.05 -32.96 -38.33
N SER A 172 -10.04 -34.18 -37.78
CA SER A 172 -9.46 -34.44 -36.45
C SER A 172 -7.94 -34.22 -36.42
N GLN A 173 -7.27 -34.29 -37.58
CA GLN A 173 -5.85 -34.00 -37.74
C GLN A 173 -5.51 -32.50 -37.81
N ILE A 174 -6.50 -31.61 -37.83
CA ILE A 174 -6.24 -30.16 -37.85
C ILE A 174 -5.54 -29.79 -36.53
N PRO A 175 -4.33 -29.20 -36.57
CA PRO A 175 -3.60 -28.88 -35.36
C PRO A 175 -4.27 -27.75 -34.55
N ASP A 176 -4.35 -27.94 -33.24
CA ASP A 176 -4.59 -26.85 -32.29
C ASP A 176 -3.26 -26.15 -31.96
N PHE A 177 -2.96 -25.07 -32.68
CA PHE A 177 -1.75 -24.28 -32.46
C PHE A 177 -1.73 -23.56 -31.09
N ARG A 178 -2.86 -23.45 -30.39
CA ARG A 178 -2.92 -22.90 -29.02
C ARG A 178 -2.52 -23.92 -27.96
N LYS A 179 -2.54 -25.22 -28.30
CA LYS A 179 -2.24 -26.34 -27.40
C LYS A 179 -3.11 -26.34 -26.12
N THR A 180 -4.35 -25.88 -26.22
CA THR A 180 -5.25 -25.81 -25.06
C THR A 180 -6.31 -26.92 -25.07
N LEU A 181 -6.52 -27.59 -26.21
CA LEU A 181 -7.56 -28.60 -26.42
C LEU A 181 -8.93 -28.16 -25.84
N THR A 182 -9.25 -26.88 -26.05
CA THR A 182 -10.48 -26.28 -25.53
C THR A 182 -11.71 -26.74 -26.30
N ASP A 183 -12.87 -26.73 -25.64
CA ASP A 183 -14.18 -26.96 -26.27
C ASP A 183 -14.40 -26.09 -27.52
N SER A 184 -13.85 -24.86 -27.53
CA SER A 184 -13.94 -23.97 -28.69
C SER A 184 -13.30 -24.55 -29.96
N HIS A 185 -12.19 -25.28 -29.84
CA HIS A 185 -11.54 -25.90 -30.99
C HIS A 185 -12.39 -27.07 -31.51
N VAL A 186 -12.88 -27.93 -30.62
CA VAL A 186 -13.77 -29.04 -30.97
C VAL A 186 -15.05 -28.54 -31.65
N VAL A 187 -15.65 -27.44 -31.16
CA VAL A 187 -16.83 -26.81 -31.77
C VAL A 187 -16.53 -26.29 -33.19
N MET A 188 -15.37 -25.66 -33.40
CA MET A 188 -14.95 -25.22 -34.74
C MET A 188 -14.77 -26.42 -35.69
N LEU A 189 -14.09 -27.47 -35.24
CA LEU A 189 -13.89 -28.69 -36.03
C LEU A 189 -15.21 -29.39 -36.36
N ALA A 190 -16.15 -29.45 -35.41
CA ALA A 190 -17.49 -29.97 -35.63
C ALA A 190 -18.23 -29.21 -36.75
N ARG A 191 -18.11 -27.88 -36.78
CA ARG A 191 -18.70 -27.03 -37.83
C ARG A 191 -18.03 -27.24 -39.19
N ILE A 192 -16.70 -27.38 -39.22
CA ILE A 192 -15.93 -27.70 -40.44
C ILE A 192 -16.39 -29.05 -41.00
N PHE A 193 -16.47 -30.08 -40.15
CA PHE A 193 -16.92 -31.41 -40.54
C PHE A 193 -18.36 -31.39 -41.06
N ASP A 194 -19.28 -30.71 -40.39
CA ASP A 194 -20.69 -30.61 -40.83
C ASP A 194 -20.79 -29.99 -42.24
N SER A 195 -20.07 -28.89 -42.49
CA SER A 195 -20.03 -28.25 -43.81
C SER A 195 -19.47 -29.18 -44.89
N LEU A 196 -18.33 -29.83 -44.62
CA LEU A 196 -17.70 -30.74 -45.57
C LEU A 196 -18.54 -32.00 -45.81
N ALA A 197 -19.20 -32.55 -44.79
CA ALA A 197 -20.00 -33.76 -44.89
C ALA A 197 -21.32 -33.56 -45.66
N ARG A 198 -21.86 -32.33 -45.65
CA ARG A 198 -23.11 -31.95 -46.32
C ARG A 198 -22.89 -31.35 -47.70
N HIS A 199 -21.94 -30.44 -47.84
CA HIS A 199 -21.74 -29.61 -49.03
C HIS A 199 -20.46 -29.95 -49.80
N GLY A 200 -19.56 -30.77 -49.24
CA GLY A 200 -18.28 -31.13 -49.83
C GLY A 200 -17.21 -30.04 -49.74
N GLN A 201 -17.60 -28.79 -49.50
CA GLN A 201 -16.74 -27.62 -49.36
C GLN A 201 -17.16 -26.75 -48.16
N LEU A 202 -16.27 -25.88 -47.73
CA LEU A 202 -16.53 -24.82 -46.76
C LEU A 202 -17.20 -23.63 -47.46
N ASP A 203 -18.21 -23.05 -46.81
CA ASP A 203 -18.85 -21.82 -47.29
C ASP A 203 -17.83 -20.67 -47.36
N SER A 204 -17.58 -20.16 -48.56
CA SER A 204 -16.64 -19.06 -48.82
C SER A 204 -16.96 -17.82 -47.99
N ARG A 205 -18.24 -17.52 -47.72
CA ARG A 205 -18.63 -16.40 -46.85
C ARG A 205 -18.20 -16.62 -45.41
N TRP A 206 -18.32 -17.85 -44.94
CA TRP A 206 -17.87 -18.21 -43.60
C TRP A 206 -16.35 -18.14 -43.49
N VAL A 207 -15.61 -18.68 -44.47
CA VAL A 207 -14.13 -18.57 -44.50
C VAL A 207 -13.69 -17.10 -44.51
N ALA A 208 -14.30 -16.26 -45.33
CA ALA A 208 -14.04 -14.82 -45.38
C ALA A 208 -14.29 -14.14 -44.02
N ALA A 209 -15.41 -14.46 -43.37
CA ALA A 209 -15.77 -13.91 -42.07
C ALA A 209 -14.76 -14.32 -40.97
N GLN A 210 -14.23 -15.54 -41.03
CA GLN A 210 -13.23 -16.03 -40.08
C GLN A 210 -11.88 -15.34 -40.30
N LEU A 211 -11.41 -15.23 -41.54
CA LEU A 211 -10.15 -14.56 -41.85
C LEU A 211 -10.20 -13.05 -41.56
N SER A 212 -11.28 -12.36 -41.92
CA SER A 212 -11.45 -10.93 -41.64
C SER A 212 -11.52 -10.60 -40.14
N HIS A 213 -12.04 -11.51 -39.31
CA HIS A 213 -12.02 -11.34 -37.86
C HIS A 213 -10.59 -11.39 -37.29
N LEU A 214 -9.72 -12.18 -37.91
CA LEU A 214 -8.33 -12.38 -37.51
C LEU A 214 -7.39 -11.29 -38.03
N ASP A 215 -7.77 -10.59 -39.10
CA ASP A 215 -7.01 -9.48 -39.70
C ASP A 215 -7.16 -8.17 -38.92
N ARG A 216 -6.72 -8.19 -37.67
CA ARG A 216 -6.72 -7.04 -36.78
C ARG A 216 -5.38 -6.96 -36.05
N LEU A 217 -4.77 -5.78 -36.04
CA LEU A 217 -3.44 -5.53 -35.46
C LEU A 217 -3.48 -4.94 -34.04
N ASP A 218 -4.67 -4.68 -33.51
CA ASP A 218 -4.87 -4.17 -32.15
C ASP A 218 -4.69 -5.25 -31.06
N GLY A 219 -4.40 -4.82 -29.84
CA GLY A 219 -4.25 -5.71 -28.68
C GLY A 219 -2.83 -5.77 -28.15
N ASP A 220 -2.67 -6.55 -27.08
CA ASP A 220 -1.39 -6.86 -26.46
C ASP A 220 -0.70 -8.06 -27.14
N ILE A 221 0.50 -8.38 -26.68
CA ILE A 221 1.32 -9.50 -27.19
C ILE A 221 0.54 -10.82 -27.16
N ASP A 222 -0.17 -11.10 -26.07
CA ASP A 222 -0.94 -12.34 -25.89
C ASP A 222 -2.14 -12.43 -26.86
N THR A 223 -2.80 -11.30 -27.11
CA THR A 223 -3.87 -11.18 -28.11
C THR A 223 -3.33 -11.46 -29.52
N LEU A 224 -2.19 -10.85 -29.89
CA LEU A 224 -1.55 -11.08 -31.19
C LEU A 224 -1.09 -12.54 -31.34
N MET A 225 -0.45 -13.11 -30.31
CA MET A 225 -0.04 -14.52 -30.30
C MET A 225 -1.24 -15.47 -30.47
N THR A 226 -2.35 -15.18 -29.80
CA THR A 226 -3.60 -15.94 -29.96
C THR A 226 -4.13 -15.85 -31.39
N ARG A 227 -4.15 -14.66 -32.00
CA ARG A 227 -4.59 -14.48 -33.40
C ARG A 227 -3.66 -15.20 -34.37
N ILE A 228 -2.35 -15.16 -34.16
CA ILE A 228 -1.36 -15.90 -34.95
C ILE A 228 -1.60 -17.43 -34.86
N ALA A 229 -1.94 -17.96 -33.69
CA ALA A 229 -2.28 -19.37 -33.56
C ALA A 229 -3.55 -19.72 -34.36
N HIS A 230 -4.58 -18.87 -34.32
CA HIS A 230 -5.82 -19.08 -35.09
C HIS A 230 -5.61 -18.97 -36.60
N ILE A 231 -4.89 -17.96 -37.07
CA ILE A 231 -4.62 -17.81 -38.51
C ILE A 231 -3.81 -19.00 -39.04
N ARG A 232 -2.90 -19.58 -38.26
CA ARG A 232 -2.18 -20.81 -38.66
C ARG A 232 -3.08 -22.01 -38.82
N THR A 233 -4.11 -22.16 -37.98
CA THR A 233 -5.14 -23.20 -38.19
C THR A 233 -5.85 -22.97 -39.52
N TRP A 234 -6.18 -21.72 -39.85
CA TRP A 234 -6.78 -21.38 -41.14
C TRP A 234 -5.83 -21.57 -42.32
N THR A 235 -4.54 -21.21 -42.19
CA THR A 235 -3.51 -21.50 -43.18
C THR A 235 -3.43 -23.01 -43.42
N TYR A 236 -3.47 -23.85 -42.38
CA TYR A 236 -3.52 -25.30 -42.55
C TYR A 236 -4.78 -25.76 -43.32
N ILE A 237 -5.95 -25.20 -42.98
CA ILE A 237 -7.23 -25.50 -43.62
C ILE A 237 -7.22 -25.11 -45.11
N THR A 238 -6.73 -23.93 -45.46
CA THR A 238 -6.71 -23.45 -46.87
C THR A 238 -5.73 -24.23 -47.74
N HIS A 239 -4.77 -24.94 -47.14
CA HIS A 239 -3.89 -25.88 -47.84
C HIS A 239 -4.50 -27.28 -48.04
N LYS A 240 -5.67 -27.58 -47.45
CA LYS A 240 -6.35 -28.86 -47.69
C LYS A 240 -6.99 -28.90 -49.06
N ASN A 241 -6.77 -30.01 -49.76
CA ASN A 241 -7.25 -30.19 -51.11
C ASN A 241 -8.77 -30.40 -51.15
N GLY A 242 -9.48 -29.53 -51.88
CA GLY A 242 -10.91 -29.68 -52.18
C GLY A 242 -11.84 -29.16 -51.09
N TRP A 243 -11.32 -28.50 -50.05
CA TRP A 243 -12.11 -27.98 -48.95
C TRP A 243 -12.64 -26.56 -49.20
N THR A 244 -11.97 -25.78 -50.05
CA THR A 244 -12.37 -24.43 -50.45
C THR A 244 -12.57 -24.35 -51.96
N ASP A 245 -13.28 -23.32 -52.42
CA ASP A 245 -13.51 -23.00 -53.83
C ASP A 245 -12.25 -22.53 -54.56
N THR A 246 -11.61 -21.45 -54.07
CA THR A 246 -10.41 -20.84 -54.68
C THR A 246 -9.18 -21.02 -53.80
N LYS A 247 -8.44 -22.12 -53.99
CA LYS A 247 -7.30 -22.48 -53.12
C LYS A 247 -6.23 -21.39 -53.02
N GLN A 248 -5.83 -20.82 -54.15
CA GLN A 248 -4.69 -19.90 -54.19
C GLN A 248 -5.01 -18.57 -53.48
N ASP A 249 -6.17 -18.00 -53.75
CA ASP A 249 -6.61 -16.73 -53.13
C ASP A 249 -6.69 -16.84 -51.60
N TRP A 250 -7.28 -17.94 -51.09
CA TRP A 250 -7.38 -18.15 -49.64
C TRP A 250 -6.03 -18.41 -48.97
N GLN A 251 -5.12 -19.09 -49.65
CA GLN A 251 -3.76 -19.34 -49.15
C GLN A 251 -2.95 -18.04 -49.08
N GLU A 252 -2.99 -17.22 -50.13
CA GLU A 252 -2.32 -15.93 -50.19
C GLU A 252 -2.91 -14.96 -49.14
N LEU A 253 -4.23 -14.91 -49.00
CA LEU A 253 -4.88 -14.08 -47.99
C LEU A 253 -4.48 -14.49 -46.57
N ALA A 254 -4.60 -15.77 -46.22
CA ALA A 254 -4.25 -16.28 -44.89
C ALA A 254 -2.77 -16.02 -44.56
N LYS A 255 -1.86 -16.26 -45.52
CA LYS A 255 -0.44 -15.95 -45.38
C LYS A 255 -0.19 -14.47 -45.15
N SER A 256 -0.86 -13.59 -45.91
CA SER A 256 -0.70 -12.14 -45.75
C SER A 256 -1.13 -11.65 -44.37
N ILE A 257 -2.20 -12.23 -43.79
CA ILE A 257 -2.67 -11.91 -42.45
C ILE A 257 -1.66 -12.42 -41.41
N GLU A 258 -1.15 -13.64 -41.56
CA GLU A 258 -0.10 -14.19 -40.68
C GLU A 258 1.18 -13.33 -40.70
N ASP A 259 1.61 -12.88 -41.88
CA ASP A 259 2.77 -11.99 -42.04
C ASP A 259 2.55 -10.66 -41.32
N ARG A 260 1.40 -9.98 -41.54
CA ARG A 260 1.09 -8.70 -40.87
C ARG A 260 1.04 -8.83 -39.35
N LEU A 261 0.38 -9.87 -38.83
CA LEU A 261 0.31 -10.14 -37.39
C LEU A 261 1.69 -10.44 -36.80
N SER A 262 2.54 -11.17 -37.54
CA SER A 262 3.90 -11.52 -37.13
C SER A 262 4.83 -10.31 -37.05
N ASP A 263 4.69 -9.39 -38.00
CA ASP A 263 5.47 -8.14 -38.04
C ASP A 263 5.04 -7.20 -36.91
N GLU A 264 3.74 -7.06 -36.64
CA GLU A 264 3.26 -6.28 -35.50
C GLU A 264 3.71 -6.89 -34.16
N LEU A 265 3.63 -8.22 -34.01
CA LEU A 265 4.14 -8.91 -32.82
C LEU A 265 5.65 -8.63 -32.63
N HIS A 266 6.43 -8.68 -33.71
CA HIS A 266 7.85 -8.33 -33.66
C HIS A 266 8.04 -6.88 -33.20
N ASN A 267 7.32 -5.92 -33.80
CA ASN A 267 7.41 -4.51 -33.42
C ASN A 267 7.10 -4.29 -31.93
N ARG A 268 6.07 -4.94 -31.39
CA ARG A 268 5.70 -4.86 -29.96
C ARG A 268 6.75 -5.47 -29.06
N LEU A 269 7.35 -6.60 -29.44
CA LEU A 269 8.47 -7.19 -28.71
C LEU A 269 9.68 -6.25 -28.74
N THR A 270 10.07 -5.77 -29.91
CA THR A 270 11.21 -4.85 -30.08
C THR A 270 11.02 -3.55 -29.31
N GLN A 271 9.83 -2.95 -29.31
CA GLN A 271 9.53 -1.75 -28.51
C GLN A 271 9.63 -1.98 -27.00
N ARG A 272 9.40 -3.22 -26.54
CA ARG A 272 9.45 -3.57 -25.12
C ARG A 272 10.86 -3.90 -24.65
N PHE A 273 11.74 -4.37 -25.54
CA PHE A 273 13.07 -4.91 -25.20
C PHE A 273 14.25 -4.08 -25.72
N VAL A 274 14.12 -3.46 -26.89
CA VAL A 274 15.15 -2.59 -27.44
C VAL A 274 14.86 -1.18 -26.98
N ASP A 275 15.48 -0.82 -25.87
CA ASP A 275 15.62 0.57 -25.50
C ASP A 275 16.56 1.21 -26.54
N ARG A 276 15.99 1.60 -27.71
CA ARG A 276 16.70 2.21 -28.86
C ARG A 276 17.61 3.38 -28.45
N ARG A 277 17.41 3.89 -27.23
CA ARG A 277 18.15 4.93 -26.52
C ARG A 277 19.59 4.50 -26.17
N ALA A 278 19.81 3.30 -25.62
CA ALA A 278 21.13 2.89 -25.11
C ALA A 278 22.18 2.66 -26.23
N ALA A 279 21.76 2.01 -27.33
CA ALA A 279 22.63 1.74 -28.47
C ALA A 279 22.96 3.00 -29.29
N HIS A 280 22.09 4.02 -29.26
CA HIS A 280 22.33 5.30 -29.92
C HIS A 280 23.14 6.27 -29.05
N LEU A 281 22.99 6.19 -27.71
CA LEU A 281 23.80 6.87 -26.70
C LEU A 281 25.28 6.53 -26.85
N SER A 282 25.59 5.24 -26.85
CA SER A 282 26.97 4.71 -26.84
C SER A 282 27.75 5.11 -28.10
N ARG A 283 27.03 5.32 -29.22
CA ARG A 283 27.61 5.83 -30.47
C ARG A 283 27.96 7.31 -30.40
N ARG A 284 27.16 8.15 -29.75
CA ARG A 284 27.40 9.61 -29.62
C ARG A 284 28.32 9.99 -28.46
N LEU A 285 28.36 9.18 -27.40
CA LEU A 285 29.27 9.35 -26.27
C LEU A 285 30.74 9.19 -26.66
N LYS A 286 31.04 8.36 -27.67
CA LYS A 286 32.40 8.24 -28.24
C LYS A 286 32.87 9.49 -29.00
N GLU A 287 31.97 10.41 -29.34
CA GLU A 287 32.25 11.56 -30.22
C GLU A 287 32.30 12.92 -29.49
N SER A 288 31.83 13.05 -28.25
CA SER A 288 31.68 14.36 -27.57
C SER A 288 32.40 14.46 -26.22
N THR A 289 33.19 15.53 -26.02
CA THR A 289 34.03 15.77 -24.82
C THR A 289 33.42 16.75 -23.80
N VAL A 290 32.29 17.38 -24.12
CA VAL A 290 31.55 18.26 -23.20
C VAL A 290 30.09 17.83 -23.19
N LEU A 291 29.63 17.33 -22.05
CA LEU A 291 28.26 16.88 -21.83
C LEU A 291 27.49 17.96 -21.04
N ILE A 292 26.37 18.44 -21.59
CA ILE A 292 25.48 19.43 -21.01
C ILE A 292 24.33 18.71 -20.30
N ALA A 293 24.20 18.90 -18.99
CA ALA A 293 23.06 18.39 -18.23
C ALA A 293 21.95 19.46 -18.14
N SER A 294 20.70 19.04 -18.27
CA SER A 294 19.51 19.88 -18.07
C SER A 294 18.45 19.10 -17.29
N VAL A 295 17.64 19.78 -16.48
CA VAL A 295 16.59 19.13 -15.67
C VAL A 295 15.23 19.59 -16.16
N ARG A 296 14.34 18.65 -16.46
CA ARG A 296 12.95 18.92 -16.82
C ARG A 296 12.14 19.32 -15.58
N LEU A 297 11.01 19.98 -15.83
CA LEU A 297 10.07 20.42 -14.79
C LEU A 297 9.47 19.25 -13.97
N ASP A 298 9.43 18.05 -14.53
CA ASP A 298 8.94 16.83 -13.89
C ASP A 298 9.99 16.15 -12.99
N GLY A 299 11.20 16.72 -12.88
CA GLY A 299 12.31 16.17 -12.11
C GLY A 299 13.23 15.26 -12.93
N THR A 300 12.95 15.02 -14.21
CA THR A 300 13.81 14.20 -15.06
C THR A 300 15.12 14.92 -15.36
N VAL A 301 16.25 14.31 -15.01
CA VAL A 301 17.58 14.82 -15.32
C VAL A 301 17.99 14.28 -16.68
N LEU A 302 18.31 15.18 -17.60
CA LEU A 302 18.80 14.89 -18.94
C LEU A 302 20.29 15.25 -19.02
N VAL A 303 21.07 14.48 -19.77
CA VAL A 303 22.42 14.85 -20.23
C VAL A 303 22.42 14.72 -21.75
N GLU A 304 22.79 15.79 -22.47
CA GLU A 304 22.74 15.85 -23.95
C GLU A 304 21.36 15.49 -24.57
N GLY A 305 20.28 15.75 -23.82
CA GLY A 305 18.91 15.46 -24.22
C GLY A 305 18.39 14.08 -23.82
N GLU A 306 19.19 13.28 -23.10
CA GLU A 306 18.88 11.90 -22.74
C GLU A 306 18.71 11.73 -21.22
N GLU A 307 17.68 11.02 -20.81
CA GLU A 307 17.31 10.84 -19.39
C GLU A 307 18.29 9.92 -18.64
N VAL A 308 18.92 10.46 -17.60
CA VAL A 308 19.97 9.78 -16.80
C VAL A 308 19.51 9.43 -15.39
N GLY A 309 18.40 9.99 -14.95
CA GLY A 309 17.89 9.80 -13.59
C GLY A 309 16.80 10.82 -13.26
N ARG A 310 16.32 10.71 -12.02
CA ARG A 310 15.25 11.57 -11.51
C ARG A 310 15.74 12.33 -10.28
N LEU A 311 15.49 13.63 -10.25
CA LEU A 311 15.75 14.52 -9.13
C LEU A 311 14.45 14.74 -8.36
N ASP A 312 14.23 13.91 -7.35
CA ASP A 312 13.08 14.00 -6.44
C ASP A 312 13.43 14.95 -5.29
N GLY A 313 12.86 16.16 -5.33
CA GLY A 313 13.21 17.25 -4.43
C GLY A 313 14.65 17.69 -4.60
N PHE A 314 15.50 17.23 -3.67
CA PHE A 314 16.94 17.47 -3.63
C PHE A 314 17.77 16.18 -3.66
N ALA A 315 17.12 15.00 -3.81
CA ALA A 315 17.78 13.71 -3.92
C ALA A 315 17.83 13.29 -5.40
N PHE A 316 19.03 12.96 -5.88
CA PHE A 316 19.21 12.43 -7.23
C PHE A 316 19.20 10.90 -7.20
N HIS A 317 18.19 10.31 -7.82
CA HIS A 317 18.05 8.87 -8.01
C HIS A 317 18.49 8.53 -9.45
N PRO A 318 19.69 7.97 -9.65
CA PRO A 318 20.13 7.55 -10.97
C PRO A 318 19.27 6.37 -11.44
N SER A 319 18.77 6.43 -12.67
CA SER A 319 17.98 5.35 -13.28
C SER A 319 18.83 4.44 -14.17
N LEU A 320 20.12 4.75 -14.34
CA LEU A 320 21.09 4.02 -15.18
C LEU A 320 21.50 2.63 -14.62
N SER A 321 20.77 2.09 -13.66
CA SER A 321 21.14 0.85 -12.96
C SER A 321 20.78 -0.44 -13.70
N GLU A 322 19.94 -0.41 -14.75
CA GLU A 322 19.45 -1.65 -15.40
C GLU A 322 19.78 -1.81 -16.89
N THR A 323 20.33 -0.78 -17.53
CA THR A 323 20.72 -0.84 -18.95
C THR A 323 22.18 -1.30 -19.08
N GLY A 324 22.43 -2.34 -19.90
CA GLY A 324 23.76 -2.87 -20.20
C GLY A 324 24.68 -1.81 -20.81
N GLY A 325 25.74 -1.46 -20.10
CA GLY A 325 26.74 -0.48 -20.50
C GLY A 325 27.96 -0.61 -19.60
N ASP A 326 29.14 -0.35 -20.15
CA ASP A 326 30.43 -0.52 -19.47
C ASP A 326 30.48 0.33 -18.19
N ALA A 327 31.14 -0.16 -17.13
CA ALA A 327 31.12 0.49 -15.82
C ALA A 327 31.71 1.92 -15.86
N ASP A 328 32.68 2.14 -16.75
CA ASP A 328 33.34 3.44 -16.95
C ASP A 328 32.44 4.45 -17.68
N GLU A 329 31.60 4.01 -18.61
CA GLU A 329 30.64 4.88 -19.33
C GLU A 329 29.53 5.37 -18.39
N LYS A 330 29.02 4.47 -17.54
CA LYS A 330 28.03 4.82 -16.50
C LYS A 330 28.60 5.85 -15.52
N ALA A 331 29.86 5.68 -15.11
CA ALA A 331 30.53 6.62 -14.21
C ALA A 331 30.68 8.01 -14.85
N MET A 332 31.01 8.09 -16.13
CA MET A 332 31.13 9.35 -16.88
C MET A 332 29.79 10.08 -17.00
N ILE A 333 28.71 9.36 -17.33
CA ILE A 333 27.35 9.94 -17.45
C ILE A 333 26.88 10.47 -16.08
N LEU A 334 27.09 9.71 -15.01
CA LEU A 334 26.76 10.14 -13.65
C LEU A 334 27.60 11.34 -13.20
N ALA A 335 28.87 11.41 -13.60
CA ALA A 335 29.73 12.57 -13.32
C ALA A 335 29.26 13.83 -14.07
N ALA A 336 28.85 13.70 -15.33
CA ALA A 336 28.28 14.79 -16.11
C ALA A 336 26.94 15.29 -15.52
N ALA A 337 26.07 14.37 -15.11
CA ALA A 337 24.83 14.71 -14.41
C ALA A 337 25.12 15.51 -13.13
N ARG A 338 26.02 15.01 -12.26
CA ARG A 338 26.42 15.68 -11.02
C ARG A 338 27.04 17.06 -11.24
N LYS A 339 27.68 17.30 -12.38
CA LYS A 339 28.29 18.59 -12.72
C LYS A 339 27.27 19.68 -13.07
N GLY A 340 26.12 19.33 -13.65
CA GLY A 340 25.08 20.29 -14.03
C GLY A 340 23.91 20.43 -13.05
N LEU A 341 23.81 19.56 -12.04
CA LEU A 341 22.80 19.65 -10.99
C LEU A 341 22.90 20.88 -10.04
N PRO A 342 24.07 21.45 -9.71
CA PRO A 342 24.16 22.55 -8.74
C PRO A 342 23.32 23.79 -9.07
N ASP A 343 23.27 24.19 -10.35
CA ASP A 343 22.54 25.39 -10.78
C ASP A 343 21.02 25.23 -10.63
N GLU A 344 20.49 24.05 -10.98
CA GLU A 344 19.07 23.74 -10.78
C GLU A 344 18.73 23.57 -9.30
N ILE A 345 19.66 23.04 -8.49
CA ILE A 345 19.47 22.95 -7.03
C ILE A 345 19.37 24.34 -6.41
N GLU A 346 20.25 25.27 -6.76
CA GLU A 346 20.16 26.65 -6.25
C GLU A 346 18.84 27.31 -6.65
N ARG A 347 18.38 27.07 -7.88
CA ARG A 347 17.06 27.54 -8.35
C ARG A 347 15.92 26.96 -7.51
N ARG A 348 15.95 25.66 -7.19
CA ARG A 348 14.94 25.01 -6.34
C ARG A 348 15.00 25.49 -4.90
N VAL A 349 16.19 25.71 -4.33
CA VAL A 349 16.38 26.28 -2.99
C VAL A 349 15.79 27.68 -2.91
N ALA A 350 16.07 28.53 -3.91
CA ALA A 350 15.49 29.88 -3.99
C ALA A 350 13.96 29.83 -4.09
N ALA A 351 13.41 28.92 -4.92
CA ALA A 351 11.97 28.73 -5.06
C ALA A 351 11.30 28.24 -3.76
N LEU A 352 11.94 27.32 -3.02
CA LEU A 352 11.46 26.85 -1.74
C LEU A 352 11.43 27.97 -0.71
N THR A 353 12.50 28.77 -0.64
CA THR A 353 12.64 29.88 0.33
C THR A 353 11.53 30.94 0.17
N ILE A 354 11.08 31.19 -1.06
CA ILE A 354 10.06 32.20 -1.37
C ILE A 354 8.63 31.59 -1.43
N SER A 355 8.50 30.27 -1.37
CA SER A 355 7.18 29.60 -1.46
C SER A 355 6.27 29.98 -0.29
N ALA A 356 4.98 30.16 -0.57
CA ALA A 356 3.95 30.37 0.47
C ALA A 356 3.62 29.07 1.23
N ASP A 357 3.06 29.19 2.43
CA ASP A 357 2.76 28.04 3.31
C ASP A 357 1.90 26.94 2.68
N PRO A 358 0.89 27.21 1.84
CA PRO A 358 0.10 26.15 1.20
C PRO A 358 0.89 25.23 0.27
N ALA A 359 2.11 25.60 -0.13
CA ALA A 359 2.99 24.75 -0.94
C ALA A 359 3.63 23.62 -0.13
N PHE A 360 3.56 23.69 1.20
CA PHE A 360 4.12 22.71 2.12
C PHE A 360 3.01 21.86 2.75
N ARG A 361 3.28 20.57 2.91
CA ARG A 361 2.41 19.61 3.58
C ARG A 361 3.20 18.85 4.63
N LEU A 362 2.51 18.51 5.72
CA LEU A 362 3.06 17.74 6.82
C LEU A 362 2.33 16.40 6.90
N ASP A 363 3.09 15.31 6.93
CA ASP A 363 2.57 13.95 7.08
C ASP A 363 2.47 13.55 8.58
N GLU A 364 1.71 12.49 8.87
CA GLU A 364 1.50 11.93 10.21
C GLU A 364 2.79 11.46 10.90
N LYS A 365 3.84 11.18 10.13
CA LYS A 365 5.18 10.82 10.62
C LYS A 365 6.10 12.03 10.82
N GLY A 366 5.59 13.25 10.62
CA GLY A 366 6.37 14.49 10.73
C GLY A 366 7.28 14.76 9.52
N GLN A 367 7.00 14.18 8.36
CA GLN A 367 7.73 14.48 7.12
C GLN A 367 7.16 15.73 6.46
N ILE A 368 8.04 16.62 6.01
CA ILE A 368 7.68 17.85 5.32
C ILE A 368 7.86 17.63 3.82
N ILE A 369 6.77 17.86 3.09
CA ILE A 369 6.67 17.68 1.64
C ILE A 369 6.42 19.05 1.00
N TRP A 370 7.23 19.41 0.01
CA TRP A 370 7.07 20.62 -0.80
C TRP A 370 6.80 20.23 -2.25
N ARG A 371 5.65 20.63 -2.82
CA ARG A 371 5.26 20.30 -4.20
C ARG A 371 5.47 18.81 -4.55
N ASP A 372 4.99 17.94 -3.66
CA ASP A 372 5.09 16.47 -3.75
C ASP A 372 6.49 15.88 -3.57
N ALA A 373 7.50 16.68 -3.22
CA ALA A 373 8.84 16.21 -2.92
C ALA A 373 9.17 16.28 -1.41
N PHE A 374 9.82 15.25 -0.87
CA PHE A 374 10.31 15.25 0.50
C PHE A 374 11.47 16.26 0.64
N VAL A 375 11.36 17.16 1.63
CA VAL A 375 12.38 18.21 1.87
C VAL A 375 12.97 18.19 3.28
N GLY A 376 12.31 17.54 4.23
CA GLY A 376 12.80 17.49 5.61
C GLY A 376 11.87 16.76 6.56
N ARG A 377 12.26 16.67 7.83
CA ARG A 377 11.50 16.03 8.89
C ARG A 377 11.49 16.89 10.14
N LEU A 378 10.40 16.81 10.89
CA LEU A 378 10.32 17.38 12.22
C LEU A 378 11.11 16.55 13.22
N VAL A 379 11.87 17.25 14.06
CA VAL A 379 12.60 16.70 15.19
C VAL A 379 12.13 17.37 16.48
N ARG A 380 12.31 16.63 17.58
CA ARG A 380 11.94 17.11 18.91
C ARG A 380 12.74 18.35 19.28
N ALA A 381 12.04 19.32 19.88
CA ALA A 381 12.60 20.47 20.54
C ALA A 381 12.16 20.50 22.02
N ASP A 382 12.71 21.42 22.81
CA ASP A 382 12.37 21.58 24.23
C ASP A 382 10.92 22.05 24.43
N ASN A 383 10.40 22.85 23.50
CA ASN A 383 9.02 23.32 23.51
C ASN A 383 8.12 22.37 22.69
N LEU A 384 7.08 21.84 23.33
CA LEU A 384 6.07 20.96 22.74
C LEU A 384 5.41 21.54 21.47
N TYR A 385 5.23 22.87 21.44
CA TYR A 385 4.52 23.57 20.36
C TYR A 385 5.45 24.20 19.31
N ALA A 386 6.76 24.05 19.47
CA ALA A 386 7.74 24.61 18.54
C ALA A 386 8.77 23.52 18.16
N PRO A 387 8.37 22.46 17.46
CA PRO A 387 9.31 21.46 16.95
C PRO A 387 10.24 22.10 15.92
N ARG A 388 11.45 21.55 15.78
CA ARG A 388 12.43 22.03 14.80
C ARG A 388 12.32 21.22 13.52
N ALA A 389 12.40 21.87 12.38
CA ALA A 389 12.53 21.21 11.09
C ALA A 389 14.00 20.95 10.76
N GLU A 390 14.31 19.73 10.36
CA GLU A 390 15.62 19.32 9.83
C GLU A 390 15.48 18.99 8.35
N VAL A 391 16.39 19.54 7.53
CA VAL A 391 16.40 19.32 6.08
C VAL A 391 16.85 17.89 5.78
N GLY A 392 16.26 17.26 4.76
CA GLY A 392 16.62 15.91 4.36
C GLY A 392 18.09 15.78 3.96
N ASP A 393 18.66 14.60 4.20
CA ASP A 393 20.02 14.29 3.77
C ASP A 393 20.10 14.29 2.24
N SER A 394 20.93 15.19 1.71
CA SER A 394 21.32 15.22 0.31
C SER A 394 22.80 15.57 0.21
N ASP A 395 23.50 14.80 -0.62
CA ASP A 395 24.92 14.99 -0.96
C ASP A 395 25.14 16.20 -1.87
N LEU A 396 24.06 16.75 -2.44
CA LEU A 396 24.12 17.84 -3.42
C LEU A 396 23.87 19.23 -2.79
N LEU A 397 23.44 19.28 -1.53
CA LEU A 397 23.15 20.54 -0.82
C LEU A 397 24.36 21.03 -0.02
N SER A 398 24.73 22.29 -0.21
CA SER A 398 25.76 22.96 0.60
C SER A 398 25.24 23.31 2.00
N THR A 399 26.16 23.56 2.95
CA THR A 399 25.82 23.95 4.32
C THR A 399 24.98 25.23 4.37
N ASP A 400 25.26 26.21 3.51
CA ASP A 400 24.49 27.45 3.41
C ASP A 400 23.06 27.21 2.91
N GLN A 401 22.90 26.40 1.85
CA GLN A 401 21.59 26.04 1.30
C GLN A 401 20.74 25.29 2.34
N LYS A 402 21.34 24.35 3.09
CA LYS A 402 20.67 23.65 4.18
C LYS A 402 20.20 24.61 5.27
N ALA A 403 20.98 25.62 5.62
CA ALA A 403 20.59 26.63 6.62
C ALA A 403 19.39 27.46 6.14
N ARG A 404 19.45 28.01 4.92
CA ARG A 404 18.33 28.79 4.32
C ARG A 404 17.04 27.99 4.24
N MET A 405 17.13 26.72 3.83
CA MET A 405 15.98 25.81 3.81
C MET A 405 15.44 25.55 5.22
N ALA A 406 16.31 25.26 6.19
CA ALA A 406 15.90 25.00 7.57
C ALA A 406 15.16 26.21 8.17
N ASP A 407 15.64 27.43 7.93
CA ASP A 407 14.98 28.66 8.41
C ASP A 407 13.56 28.79 7.83
N ARG A 408 13.40 28.58 6.51
CA ARG A 408 12.07 28.62 5.88
C ARG A 408 11.14 27.54 6.40
N LEU A 409 11.63 26.32 6.60
CA LEU A 409 10.84 25.21 7.13
C LEU A 409 10.45 25.46 8.60
N ASN A 410 11.34 26.00 9.42
CA ASN A 410 11.03 26.39 10.81
C ASN A 410 9.96 27.48 10.86
N GLN A 411 10.04 28.47 9.96
CA GLN A 411 9.01 29.50 9.83
C GLN A 411 7.64 28.89 9.45
N PHE A 412 7.61 28.04 8.42
CA PHE A 412 6.40 27.33 8.00
C PHE A 412 5.75 26.57 9.16
N ILE A 413 6.54 25.80 9.89
CA ILE A 413 6.02 24.99 11.00
C ILE A 413 5.49 25.87 12.14
N THR A 414 6.17 26.97 12.44
CA THR A 414 5.70 27.95 13.43
C THR A 414 4.35 28.54 13.03
N ASP A 415 4.22 28.99 11.78
CA ASP A 415 2.98 29.58 11.27
C ASP A 415 1.85 28.56 11.15
N HIS A 416 2.17 27.33 10.74
CA HIS A 416 1.23 26.22 10.64
C HIS A 416 0.66 25.82 12.01
N VAL A 417 1.55 25.67 13.02
CA VAL A 417 1.13 25.38 14.39
C VAL A 417 0.30 26.53 14.95
N HIS A 418 0.71 27.78 14.70
CA HIS A 418 -0.03 28.95 15.15
C HIS A 418 -1.43 29.04 14.52
N THR A 419 -1.53 28.77 13.22
CA THR A 419 -2.80 28.83 12.49
C THR A 419 -3.79 27.76 12.95
N ILE A 420 -3.33 26.50 13.09
CA ILE A 420 -4.21 25.38 13.44
C ILE A 420 -4.55 25.35 14.94
N LEU A 421 -3.57 25.65 15.81
CA LEU A 421 -3.72 25.56 17.26
C LEU A 421 -3.92 26.93 17.94
N SER A 422 -4.29 27.98 17.19
CA SER A 422 -4.46 29.34 17.72
C SER A 422 -5.25 29.42 19.04
N PRO A 423 -6.44 28.79 19.19
CA PRO A 423 -7.18 28.84 20.46
C PRO A 423 -6.44 28.20 21.64
N LEU A 424 -5.65 27.16 21.37
CA LEU A 424 -4.86 26.45 22.37
C LEU A 424 -3.61 27.24 22.76
N LEU A 425 -2.91 27.83 21.79
CA LEU A 425 -1.72 28.65 22.05
C LEU A 425 -2.05 29.93 22.83
N ALA A 426 -3.24 30.50 22.62
CA ALA A 426 -3.70 31.66 23.39
C ALA A 426 -3.76 31.39 24.90
N LEU A 427 -3.94 30.12 25.31
CA LEU A 427 -3.95 29.72 26.71
C LEU A 427 -2.57 29.79 27.39
N SER A 428 -1.48 29.87 26.61
CA SER A 428 -0.13 30.05 27.16
C SER A 428 0.08 31.42 27.81
N LYS A 429 -0.74 32.41 27.44
CA LYS A 429 -0.72 33.78 27.99
C LYS A 429 -2.11 34.17 28.50
N PRO A 430 -2.57 33.61 29.63
CA PRO A 430 -3.91 33.86 30.16
C PRO A 430 -4.25 35.33 30.39
N ASP A 431 -3.24 36.15 30.71
CA ASP A 431 -3.39 37.58 30.99
C ASP A 431 -3.77 38.41 29.76
N GLN A 432 -3.47 37.91 28.55
CA GLN A 432 -3.71 38.61 27.29
C GLN A 432 -5.03 38.21 26.63
N LEU A 433 -5.73 37.19 27.16
CA LEU A 433 -7.01 36.69 26.60
C LEU A 433 -8.14 37.71 26.73
N PHE A 434 -8.11 38.54 27.76
CA PHE A 434 -9.16 39.52 28.07
C PHE A 434 -8.51 40.89 28.31
N PRO A 435 -8.15 41.64 27.24
CA PRO A 435 -7.70 43.02 27.41
C PRO A 435 -8.78 43.84 28.13
N ALA A 436 -8.36 44.72 29.03
CA ALA A 436 -9.27 45.65 29.70
C ALA A 436 -9.90 46.56 28.63
N GLU A 437 -11.23 46.69 28.63
CA GLU A 437 -11.94 47.62 27.75
C GLU A 437 -11.40 49.04 28.02
N GLU A 438 -10.69 49.63 27.04
CA GLU A 438 -10.44 51.07 27.01
C GLU A 438 -11.79 51.75 26.75
N SER A 439 -12.15 52.65 27.67
CA SER A 439 -13.28 53.57 27.59
C SER A 439 -13.44 54.18 26.21
N GLU A 440 -14.58 53.93 25.55
CA GLU A 440 -14.99 54.60 24.31
C GLU A 440 -15.01 56.12 24.52
N ALA A 441 -14.01 56.81 23.97
CA ALA A 441 -14.06 58.24 23.73
C ALA A 441 -14.86 58.47 22.44
N VAL A 442 -15.96 59.20 22.58
CA VAL A 442 -16.76 59.72 21.47
C VAL A 442 -15.93 60.74 20.70
N GLU A 443 -15.63 60.47 19.43
CA GLU A 443 -15.25 61.50 18.46
C GLU A 443 -16.11 61.40 17.19
N ASN A 444 -16.91 62.46 17.02
CA ASN A 444 -17.82 62.70 15.92
C ASN A 444 -17.08 62.80 14.57
N SER A 445 -17.65 62.22 13.52
CA SER A 445 -17.45 62.72 12.15
C SER A 445 -18.81 62.96 11.47
N VAL A 446 -19.03 64.23 11.14
CA VAL A 446 -20.13 64.79 10.36
C VAL A 446 -19.78 64.71 8.87
N THR A 447 -20.82 64.63 8.02
CA THR A 447 -20.96 64.90 6.56
C THR A 447 -21.41 63.67 5.76
N GLU A 448 -22.46 63.65 4.94
CA GLU A 448 -23.48 64.63 4.50
C GLU A 448 -24.54 63.86 3.64
N LYS A 449 -25.73 64.46 3.44
CA LYS A 449 -26.76 64.22 2.39
C LYS A 449 -27.83 63.12 2.67
N THR A 450 -29.15 63.35 2.57
CA THR A 450 -30.02 64.50 2.24
C THR A 450 -31.45 64.18 2.76
N GLU A 451 -32.18 65.25 3.13
CA GLU A 451 -33.60 65.50 3.46
C GLU A 451 -34.68 64.54 2.86
N THR A 452 -35.94 64.41 3.32
CA THR A 452 -36.94 65.35 3.92
C THR A 452 -38.18 64.54 4.51
N PRO A 453 -39.31 65.11 5.04
CA PRO A 453 -39.66 65.04 6.48
C PRO A 453 -41.13 64.61 6.82
N ALA A 454 -41.52 64.81 8.10
CA ALA A 454 -42.86 65.19 8.62
C ALA A 454 -43.56 64.17 9.59
N PRO A 455 -44.50 64.59 10.47
CA PRO A 455 -44.19 64.96 11.86
C PRO A 455 -45.17 64.40 12.92
N ASP A 456 -44.91 64.80 14.18
CA ASP A 456 -45.85 65.14 15.27
C ASP A 456 -45.91 64.31 16.56
N ASN A 457 -45.69 65.11 17.62
CA ASN A 457 -46.26 65.11 18.97
C ASN A 457 -45.56 64.39 20.15
N GLN A 458 -44.62 65.12 20.77
CA GLN A 458 -44.72 65.83 22.07
C GLN A 458 -45.23 65.11 23.36
N PRO A 459 -44.95 65.65 24.58
CA PRO A 459 -44.02 65.04 25.53
C PRO A 459 -44.66 64.76 26.91
N THR A 460 -43.93 64.16 27.84
CA THR A 460 -43.64 64.73 29.18
C THR A 460 -42.78 63.79 30.00
N ALA A 461 -41.84 64.43 30.69
CA ALA A 461 -40.84 63.85 31.57
C ALA A 461 -41.42 63.44 32.92
N GLU A 462 -40.85 62.42 33.55
CA GLU A 462 -40.52 62.48 34.98
C GLU A 462 -39.40 61.49 35.35
N ASP A 463 -38.59 61.98 36.25
CA ASP A 463 -37.28 61.58 36.71
C ASP A 463 -37.31 60.29 37.56
N LYS A 464 -36.47 59.30 37.21
CA LYS A 464 -35.89 58.32 38.14
C LYS A 464 -34.50 57.95 37.66
N THR A 465 -33.47 58.55 38.24
CA THR A 465 -32.12 57.97 38.22
C THR A 465 -32.11 56.70 39.07
N PRO A 466 -31.55 55.57 38.58
CA PRO A 466 -30.92 54.58 39.45
C PRO A 466 -29.40 54.63 39.23
N VAL A 467 -28.73 54.97 40.32
CA VAL A 467 -27.33 54.73 40.71
C VAL A 467 -26.56 53.76 39.79
N GLN A 468 -25.51 54.28 39.13
CA GLN A 468 -24.48 53.48 38.47
C GLN A 468 -23.54 52.84 39.51
N VAL A 469 -23.37 51.52 39.43
CA VAL A 469 -22.27 50.79 40.08
C VAL A 469 -21.12 50.68 39.07
N PRO A 470 -19.88 51.07 39.42
CA PRO A 470 -18.75 51.03 38.49
C PRO A 470 -18.30 49.59 38.21
N ALA A 471 -18.14 49.24 36.93
CA ALA A 471 -17.67 47.95 36.45
C ALA A 471 -16.18 47.74 36.79
N GLN A 472 -15.87 46.72 37.58
CA GLN A 472 -14.50 46.31 37.89
C GLN A 472 -13.87 45.54 36.71
N PRO A 473 -12.54 45.66 36.47
CA PRO A 473 -11.84 44.93 35.42
C PRO A 473 -11.92 43.41 35.68
N ARG A 474 -12.45 42.66 34.70
CA ARG A 474 -12.64 41.20 34.78
C ARG A 474 -11.32 40.44 34.57
N GLN A 475 -10.44 40.43 35.57
CA GLN A 475 -9.22 39.61 35.55
C GLN A 475 -9.49 38.18 36.05
N LEU A 476 -8.87 37.18 35.40
CA LEU A 476 -8.91 35.77 35.82
C LEU A 476 -8.20 35.58 37.18
N SER A 477 -8.76 34.75 38.05
CA SER A 477 -8.07 34.31 39.27
C SER A 477 -6.82 33.50 38.98
N GLY A 478 -5.88 33.44 39.94
CA GLY A 478 -4.67 32.61 39.81
C GLY A 478 -4.97 31.12 39.57
N ALA A 479 -6.04 30.59 40.18
CA ALA A 479 -6.50 29.23 39.95
C ALA A 479 -7.01 29.03 38.52
N ALA A 480 -7.76 29.98 37.97
CA ALA A 480 -8.24 29.93 36.59
C ALA A 480 -7.08 30.02 35.57
N LYS A 481 -6.06 30.85 35.83
CA LYS A 481 -4.84 30.90 35.01
C LYS A 481 -4.09 29.57 35.04
N GLY A 482 -3.94 28.97 36.22
CA GLY A 482 -3.34 27.64 36.39
C GLY A 482 -4.08 26.55 35.62
N LEU A 483 -5.41 26.58 35.61
CA LEU A 483 -6.23 25.66 34.80
C LEU A 483 -5.94 25.82 33.30
N LEU A 484 -5.93 27.05 32.79
CA LEU A 484 -5.63 27.29 31.37
C LEU A 484 -4.23 26.79 30.99
N TRP A 485 -3.25 26.97 31.87
CA TRP A 485 -1.90 26.46 31.65
C TRP A 485 -1.83 24.93 31.64
N GLN A 486 -2.58 24.25 32.52
CA GLN A 486 -2.63 22.78 32.51
C GLN A 486 -3.38 22.23 31.29
N ILE A 487 -4.39 22.94 30.79
CA ILE A 487 -5.03 22.62 29.50
C ILE A 487 -4.05 22.82 28.34
N TYR A 488 -3.26 23.89 28.38
CA TYR A 488 -2.17 24.11 27.43
C TYR A 488 -1.12 23.00 27.49
N GLU A 489 -0.66 22.55 28.64
CA GLU A 489 0.26 21.41 28.70
C GLU A 489 -0.38 20.09 28.22
N GLY A 490 -1.67 19.91 28.49
CA GLY A 490 -2.45 18.74 28.08
C GLY A 490 -2.88 18.72 26.61
N LEU A 491 -2.29 19.56 25.74
CA LEU A 491 -2.68 19.67 24.32
C LEU A 491 -4.18 19.93 24.15
N GLY A 492 -4.80 20.69 25.05
CA GLY A 492 -6.22 21.08 24.96
C GLY A 492 -7.20 20.08 25.55
N THR A 493 -6.75 18.96 26.16
CA THR A 493 -7.62 17.99 26.84
C THR A 493 -6.98 17.48 28.14
N VAL A 494 -7.68 17.59 29.27
CA VAL A 494 -7.19 17.07 30.56
C VAL A 494 -8.31 16.37 31.32
N GLU A 495 -7.98 15.30 32.04
CA GLU A 495 -8.93 14.65 32.95
C GLU A 495 -9.29 15.57 34.12
N ARG A 496 -10.59 15.73 34.38
CA ARG A 496 -11.11 16.57 35.47
C ARG A 496 -10.52 16.18 36.83
N ARG A 497 -10.24 14.89 37.03
CA ARG A 497 -9.68 14.36 38.28
C ARG A 497 -8.34 15.02 38.65
N LEU A 498 -7.52 15.36 37.66
CA LEU A 498 -6.23 16.00 37.86
C LEU A 498 -6.38 17.48 38.26
N LEU A 499 -7.49 18.10 37.85
CA LEU A 499 -7.79 19.52 38.02
C LEU A 499 -8.74 19.82 39.20
N ALA A 500 -9.10 18.81 40.00
CA ALA A 500 -10.18 18.90 40.97
C ALA A 500 -9.95 19.95 42.08
N ALA A 501 -8.70 20.13 42.52
CA ALA A 501 -8.34 21.12 43.53
C ALA A 501 -8.49 22.55 42.98
N GLN A 502 -7.91 22.83 41.82
CA GLN A 502 -7.97 24.14 41.16
C GLN A 502 -9.40 24.50 40.76
N LEU A 503 -10.19 23.53 40.30
CA LEU A 503 -11.62 23.72 40.03
C LEU A 503 -12.45 24.05 41.27
N HIS A 504 -11.98 23.73 42.47
CA HIS A 504 -12.65 24.13 43.70
C HIS A 504 -12.30 25.55 44.12
N GLU A 505 -11.11 26.02 43.75
CA GLU A 505 -10.57 27.34 44.04
C GLU A 505 -11.00 28.42 43.03
N THR A 506 -11.57 28.04 41.88
CA THR A 506 -12.10 29.00 40.91
C THR A 506 -13.35 29.71 41.43
N THR A 507 -13.43 31.00 41.13
CA THR A 507 -14.54 31.86 41.56
C THR A 507 -15.72 31.78 40.57
N GLU A 508 -16.91 32.21 40.99
CA GLU A 508 -18.08 32.29 40.09
C GLU A 508 -17.86 33.25 38.91
N ASN A 509 -17.01 34.26 39.08
CA ASN A 509 -16.64 35.21 38.02
C ASN A 509 -15.69 34.60 36.97
N ASP A 510 -14.94 33.56 37.31
CA ASP A 510 -14.01 32.90 36.38
C ASP A 510 -14.73 32.02 35.35
N LYS A 511 -15.85 31.39 35.73
CA LYS A 511 -16.60 30.48 34.86
C LYS A 511 -16.99 31.07 33.50
N PRO A 512 -17.60 32.27 33.40
CA PRO A 512 -17.93 32.88 32.11
C PRO A 512 -16.67 33.23 31.31
N LEU A 513 -15.58 33.62 31.96
CA LEU A 513 -14.31 33.93 31.30
C LEU A 513 -13.65 32.67 30.73
N LEU A 514 -13.60 31.57 31.50
CA LEU A 514 -13.12 30.27 31.01
C LEU A 514 -13.95 29.77 29.82
N ALA A 515 -15.28 29.96 29.85
CA ALA A 515 -16.15 29.65 28.72
C ALA A 515 -15.87 30.54 27.50
N LYS A 516 -15.59 31.84 27.69
CA LYS A 516 -15.19 32.78 26.63
C LYS A 516 -13.81 32.44 26.04
N ALA A 517 -12.91 31.87 26.83
CA ALA A 517 -11.64 31.30 26.38
C ALA A 517 -11.81 29.98 25.59
N GLY A 518 -13.05 29.50 25.38
CA GLY A 518 -13.35 28.29 24.62
C GLY A 518 -13.29 26.99 25.44
N LEU A 519 -13.02 27.06 26.74
CA LEU A 519 -12.91 25.87 27.59
C LEU A 519 -14.29 25.30 27.95
N ARG A 520 -14.49 24.01 27.70
CA ARG A 520 -15.63 23.25 28.20
C ARG A 520 -15.24 22.49 29.45
N VAL A 521 -15.91 22.82 30.55
CA VAL A 521 -15.77 22.10 31.82
C VAL A 521 -16.77 20.96 31.86
N GLY A 522 -16.36 19.83 31.28
CA GLY A 522 -17.05 18.56 31.43
C GLY A 522 -16.87 18.00 32.83
N THR A 523 -17.45 16.84 33.05
CA THR A 523 -17.43 16.15 34.34
C THR A 523 -16.39 15.05 34.41
N GLU A 524 -16.02 14.45 33.28
CA GLU A 524 -14.89 13.53 33.23
C GLU A 524 -13.63 14.26 32.77
N THR A 525 -13.78 15.23 31.86
CA THR A 525 -12.70 15.91 31.14
C THR A 525 -12.98 17.41 30.98
N LEU A 526 -11.92 18.19 30.88
CA LEU A 526 -11.93 19.58 30.43
C LEU A 526 -11.26 19.61 29.06
N TYR A 527 -11.90 20.27 28.09
CA TYR A 527 -11.40 20.27 26.71
C TYR A 527 -11.79 21.52 25.93
N LEU A 528 -11.05 21.80 24.86
CA LEU A 528 -11.37 22.82 23.86
C LEU A 528 -12.12 22.18 22.68
N PRO A 529 -13.38 22.56 22.38
CA PRO A 529 -14.14 22.00 21.26
C PRO A 529 -13.48 22.20 19.90
N ASP A 530 -12.84 23.34 19.68
CA ASP A 530 -12.14 23.62 18.41
C ASP A 530 -10.97 22.66 18.17
N MET A 531 -10.38 22.11 19.24
CA MET A 531 -9.30 21.14 19.13
C MET A 531 -9.80 19.75 18.72
N LEU A 532 -11.11 19.49 18.74
CA LEU A 532 -11.71 18.21 18.30
C LEU A 532 -11.99 18.15 16.78
N LYS A 533 -11.60 19.19 16.02
CA LYS A 533 -11.62 19.19 14.55
C LYS A 533 -10.47 18.30 14.01
N PRO A 534 -10.61 17.70 12.80
CA PRO A 534 -9.61 16.77 12.26
C PRO A 534 -8.18 17.33 12.21
N ALA A 535 -7.99 18.54 11.65
CA ALA A 535 -6.67 19.14 11.51
C ALA A 535 -5.96 19.41 12.86
N PRO A 536 -6.60 20.02 13.88
CA PRO A 536 -6.03 20.10 15.23
C PRO A 536 -5.78 18.75 15.90
N ILE A 537 -6.59 17.72 15.67
CA ILE A 537 -6.34 16.37 16.20
C ILE A 537 -5.03 15.82 15.62
N ALA A 538 -4.90 15.82 14.29
CA ALA A 538 -3.73 15.28 13.60
C ALA A 538 -2.44 15.98 14.07
N LEU A 539 -2.45 17.32 14.13
CA LEU A 539 -1.29 18.08 14.56
C LEU A 539 -0.93 17.84 16.04
N ARG A 540 -1.90 17.81 16.95
CA ARG A 540 -1.64 17.56 18.38
C ARG A 540 -1.08 16.16 18.63
N VAL A 541 -1.61 15.16 17.94
CA VAL A 541 -1.07 13.78 17.99
C VAL A 541 0.37 13.76 17.51
N LEU A 542 0.65 14.40 16.37
CA LEU A 542 2.01 14.49 15.85
C LEU A 542 2.98 15.18 16.83
N LEU A 543 2.59 16.32 17.41
CA LEU A 543 3.40 17.02 18.42
C LEU A 543 3.63 16.15 19.67
N TRP A 544 2.61 15.43 20.13
CA TRP A 544 2.74 14.51 21.25
C TRP A 544 3.74 13.38 20.94
N CYS A 545 3.63 12.76 19.76
CA CYS A 545 4.51 11.69 19.30
C CYS A 545 5.97 12.17 19.19
N LEU A 546 6.18 13.35 18.61
CA LEU A 546 7.49 13.98 18.49
C LEU A 546 8.10 14.26 19.88
N TYR A 547 7.32 14.82 20.80
CA TYR A 547 7.83 15.16 22.12
C TYR A 547 8.18 13.93 22.98
N HIS A 548 7.35 12.89 22.93
CA HIS A 548 7.56 11.63 23.66
C HIS A 548 8.43 10.62 22.89
N GLN A 549 8.86 10.97 21.67
CA GLN A 549 9.63 10.09 20.77
C GLN A 549 8.98 8.71 20.61
N THR A 550 7.65 8.68 20.55
CA THR A 550 6.85 7.45 20.48
C THR A 550 5.85 7.60 19.35
N PHE A 551 5.91 6.71 18.35
CA PHE A 551 5.02 6.71 17.20
C PHE A 551 4.24 5.38 17.18
N PRO A 552 3.07 5.29 17.82
CA PRO A 552 2.24 4.10 17.78
C PRO A 552 1.86 3.71 16.35
N SER A 553 1.91 2.41 16.03
CA SER A 553 1.55 1.93 14.67
C SER A 553 0.08 2.19 14.32
N CYS A 554 -0.79 2.29 15.33
CA CYS A 554 -2.21 2.57 15.15
C CYS A 554 -2.53 3.95 14.57
N GLY A 555 -1.55 4.87 14.53
CA GLY A 555 -1.72 6.22 13.99
C GLY A 555 -2.72 7.09 14.77
N PRO A 556 -3.05 8.29 14.24
CA PRO A 556 -4.08 9.15 14.81
C PRO A 556 -5.49 8.52 14.67
N PRO A 557 -6.48 8.97 15.47
CA PRO A 557 -7.86 8.53 15.33
C PRO A 557 -8.41 8.79 13.92
N PRO A 558 -9.24 7.89 13.35
CA PRO A 558 -9.85 8.11 12.04
C PRO A 558 -10.67 9.41 11.98
N GLU A 559 -10.53 10.16 10.89
CA GLU A 559 -11.21 11.44 10.72
C GLU A 559 -12.73 11.34 10.86
N GLY A 560 -13.32 12.29 11.59
CA GLY A 560 -14.77 12.37 11.79
C GLY A 560 -15.39 11.28 12.69
N ARG A 561 -14.65 10.21 13.05
CA ARG A 561 -15.20 9.10 13.82
C ARG A 561 -15.21 9.40 15.32
N VAL A 562 -16.40 9.40 15.93
CA VAL A 562 -16.55 9.77 17.35
C VAL A 562 -16.30 8.63 18.35
N SER A 563 -16.43 7.37 17.92
CA SER A 563 -16.29 6.18 18.75
C SER A 563 -15.87 4.99 17.89
N PHE A 564 -14.86 4.22 18.29
CA PHE A 564 -14.38 3.02 17.59
C PHE A 564 -13.84 1.95 18.56
N PRO A 565 -13.85 0.66 18.18
CA PRO A 565 -13.24 -0.39 19.00
C PRO A 565 -11.72 -0.17 19.10
N VAL A 566 -11.12 -0.54 20.24
CA VAL A 566 -9.66 -0.50 20.44
C VAL A 566 -9.00 -1.47 19.45
N PRO A 567 -8.21 -0.99 18.47
CA PRO A 567 -7.47 -1.88 17.58
C PRO A 567 -6.47 -2.75 18.35
N ASP A 568 -6.12 -3.92 17.83
CA ASP A 568 -5.13 -4.80 18.47
C ASP A 568 -3.78 -4.09 18.68
N GLU A 569 -3.37 -3.27 17.72
CA GLU A 569 -2.16 -2.44 17.76
C GLU A 569 -2.22 -1.31 18.81
N ALA A 570 -3.41 -0.95 19.28
CA ALA A 570 -3.63 0.12 20.24
C ALA A 570 -3.72 -0.36 21.70
N LYS A 571 -3.61 -1.66 21.96
CA LYS A 571 -3.83 -2.26 23.29
C LYS A 571 -2.85 -1.73 24.35
N ASP A 572 -1.60 -1.50 23.96
CA ASP A 572 -0.52 -1.04 24.83
C ASP A 572 -0.25 0.47 24.72
N VAL A 573 -1.03 1.20 23.91
CA VAL A 573 -0.86 2.65 23.74
C VAL A 573 -1.28 3.38 25.01
N ALA A 574 -0.37 4.20 25.52
CA ALA A 574 -0.57 4.97 26.75
C ALA A 574 -1.81 5.89 26.65
N GLY A 575 -2.56 6.02 27.75
CA GLY A 575 -3.75 6.88 27.80
C GLY A 575 -3.46 8.35 27.45
N GLY A 576 -2.23 8.83 27.69
CA GLY A 576 -1.81 10.18 27.33
C GLY A 576 -1.88 10.50 25.84
N PHE A 577 -1.62 9.51 24.97
CA PHE A 577 -1.74 9.64 23.52
C PHE A 577 -3.19 9.94 23.11
N TRP A 578 -4.14 9.14 23.63
CA TRP A 578 -5.56 9.33 23.35
C TRP A 578 -6.06 10.66 23.90
N MET A 579 -5.63 11.05 25.10
CA MET A 579 -5.98 12.34 25.69
C MET A 579 -5.48 13.53 24.85
N ALA A 580 -4.24 13.48 24.35
CA ALA A 580 -3.70 14.47 23.43
C ALA A 580 -4.53 14.58 22.13
N ALA A 581 -5.04 13.46 21.64
CA ALA A 581 -5.95 13.41 20.50
C ALA A 581 -7.38 13.93 20.81
N GLY A 582 -7.74 14.13 22.09
CA GLY A 582 -9.12 14.44 22.51
C GLY A 582 -10.04 13.21 22.55
N TYR A 583 -9.47 12.04 22.80
CA TYR A 583 -10.17 10.77 22.96
C TYR A 583 -9.84 10.12 24.32
N ARG A 584 -10.72 9.22 24.75
CA ARG A 584 -10.52 8.42 25.96
C ARG A 584 -10.80 6.97 25.65
N ARG A 585 -9.94 6.09 26.15
CA ARG A 585 -10.18 4.64 26.15
C ARG A 585 -11.14 4.30 27.30
N LEU A 586 -12.27 3.70 26.96
CA LEU A 586 -13.31 3.25 27.89
C LEU A 586 -13.75 1.84 27.46
N GLY A 587 -13.52 0.85 28.32
CA GLY A 587 -13.76 -0.57 28.04
C GLY A 587 -13.01 -1.04 26.81
N SER A 588 -13.76 -1.61 25.86
CA SER A 588 -13.28 -2.11 24.57
C SER A 588 -13.20 -1.01 23.48
N ARG A 589 -13.40 0.27 23.83
CA ARG A 589 -13.54 1.37 22.85
C ARG A 589 -12.70 2.60 23.14
N ILE A 590 -12.47 3.37 22.09
CA ILE A 590 -11.88 4.71 22.11
C ILE A 590 -12.96 5.69 21.66
N MET A 591 -13.28 6.66 22.50
CA MET A 591 -14.38 7.59 22.29
C MET A 591 -13.94 9.05 22.48
N ARG A 592 -14.41 9.93 21.61
CA ARG A 592 -14.08 11.37 21.65
C ARG A 592 -14.66 12.01 22.91
N VAL A 593 -13.91 12.92 23.52
CA VAL A 593 -14.24 13.44 24.86
C VAL A 593 -15.59 14.16 24.93
N ASP A 594 -16.04 14.81 23.86
CA ASP A 594 -17.37 15.42 23.79
C ASP A 594 -18.50 14.37 23.93
N MET A 595 -18.35 13.21 23.29
CA MET A 595 -19.29 12.10 23.41
C MET A 595 -19.18 11.40 24.77
N VAL A 596 -17.96 11.27 25.31
CA VAL A 596 -17.74 10.81 26.69
C VAL A 596 -18.52 11.69 27.68
N GLU A 597 -18.46 13.01 27.52
CA GLU A 597 -19.19 13.93 28.40
C GLU A 597 -20.71 13.81 28.27
N ARG A 598 -21.23 13.62 27.05
CA ARG A 598 -22.65 13.40 26.83
C ARG A 598 -23.14 12.09 27.46
N VAL A 599 -22.41 10.97 27.27
CA VAL A 599 -22.73 9.70 27.95
C VAL A 599 -22.66 9.89 29.46
N ALA A 600 -21.58 10.50 29.96
CA ALA A 600 -21.39 10.68 31.40
C ALA A 600 -22.49 11.58 32.02
N ALA A 601 -23.03 12.55 31.28
CA ALA A 601 -24.16 13.36 31.70
C ALA A 601 -25.46 12.54 31.82
N LEU A 602 -25.76 11.67 30.85
CA LEU A 602 -26.90 10.74 30.91
C LEU A 602 -26.77 9.78 32.09
N VAL A 603 -25.59 9.19 32.27
CA VAL A 603 -25.29 8.31 33.42
C VAL A 603 -25.49 9.05 34.74
N ARG A 604 -25.08 10.32 34.82
CA ARG A 604 -25.29 11.13 36.02
C ARG A 604 -26.75 11.45 36.29
N ALA A 605 -27.54 11.71 35.25
CA ALA A 605 -28.96 11.96 35.37
C ALA A 605 -29.68 10.70 35.84
N ALA A 606 -29.38 9.54 35.24
CA ALA A 606 -29.94 8.25 35.63
C ALA A 606 -29.55 7.85 37.06
N ALA A 607 -28.29 8.10 37.47
CA ALA A 607 -27.82 7.79 38.82
C ALA A 607 -28.32 8.76 39.92
N ARG A 608 -29.14 9.78 39.60
CA ARG A 608 -29.73 10.66 40.64
C ARG A 608 -30.68 9.91 41.55
N ASP A 609 -31.43 8.97 40.97
CA ASP A 609 -32.49 8.21 41.65
C ASP A 609 -31.96 6.91 42.29
N GLY A 610 -30.63 6.71 42.30
CA GLY A 610 -29.96 5.56 42.88
C GLY A 610 -29.51 4.54 41.82
N VAL A 611 -30.08 3.34 41.89
CA VAL A 611 -29.76 2.23 40.97
C VAL A 611 -30.46 2.49 39.62
N PHE A 612 -29.72 2.34 38.51
CA PHE A 612 -30.21 2.60 37.17
C PHE A 612 -29.83 1.48 36.19
N GLU A 613 -30.52 1.42 35.05
CA GLU A 613 -30.30 0.44 33.99
C GLU A 613 -29.70 1.11 32.74
N ILE A 614 -29.09 0.31 31.86
CA ILE A 614 -28.55 0.81 30.59
C ILE A 614 -29.71 1.22 29.68
N SER A 615 -29.87 2.52 29.43
CA SER A 615 -30.88 3.06 28.51
C SER A 615 -30.44 2.97 27.05
N ASP A 616 -31.41 2.94 26.13
CA ASP A 616 -31.14 2.89 24.69
C ASP A 616 -30.44 4.16 24.18
N ASP A 617 -30.70 5.32 24.81
CA ASP A 617 -29.99 6.57 24.53
C ASP A 617 -28.49 6.45 24.83
N MET A 618 -28.10 5.75 25.90
CA MET A 618 -26.69 5.51 26.21
C MET A 618 -26.04 4.64 25.13
N LEU A 619 -26.73 3.56 24.71
CA LEU A 619 -26.24 2.64 23.67
C LEU A 619 -26.08 3.33 22.32
N SER A 620 -27.09 4.10 21.91
CA SER A 620 -27.12 4.87 20.67
C SER A 620 -25.98 5.90 20.64
N LEU A 621 -25.79 6.64 21.73
CA LEU A 621 -24.79 7.71 21.79
C LEU A 621 -23.36 7.18 21.79
N ALA A 622 -23.10 6.06 22.48
CA ALA A 622 -21.78 5.43 22.49
C ALA A 622 -21.51 4.57 21.24
N GLY A 623 -22.57 4.10 20.57
CA GLY A 623 -22.52 3.20 19.42
C GLY A 623 -22.05 1.79 19.78
N VAL A 624 -22.59 1.22 20.86
CA VAL A 624 -22.05 -0.01 21.49
C VAL A 624 -23.13 -1.02 21.86
N SER A 625 -22.71 -2.27 22.07
CA SER A 625 -23.56 -3.32 22.64
C SER A 625 -23.81 -3.10 24.14
N ARG A 626 -24.85 -3.74 24.69
CA ARG A 626 -25.15 -3.69 26.13
C ARG A 626 -24.00 -4.23 26.99
N ILE A 627 -23.24 -5.20 26.48
CA ILE A 627 -22.06 -5.78 27.13
C ILE A 627 -20.93 -4.75 27.19
N ASP A 628 -20.60 -4.12 26.06
CA ASP A 628 -19.55 -3.09 26.00
C ASP A 628 -19.91 -1.85 26.83
N MET A 629 -21.20 -1.47 26.86
CA MET A 629 -21.67 -0.38 27.69
C MET A 629 -21.43 -0.64 29.18
N ALA A 630 -21.61 -1.88 29.65
CA ALA A 630 -21.31 -2.23 31.05
C ALA A 630 -19.82 -1.98 31.39
N LEU A 631 -18.91 -2.26 30.46
CA LEU A 631 -17.48 -1.96 30.63
C LEU A 631 -17.22 -0.45 30.64
N ILE A 632 -17.87 0.32 29.77
CA ILE A 632 -17.78 1.79 29.75
C ILE A 632 -18.28 2.37 31.09
N LEU A 633 -19.42 1.89 31.61
CA LEU A 633 -19.97 2.34 32.89
C LEU A 633 -19.02 2.08 34.05
N LYS A 634 -18.31 0.94 34.02
CA LYS A 634 -17.28 0.62 35.02
C LYS A 634 -16.15 1.64 35.02
N ASP A 635 -15.66 2.02 33.85
CA ASP A 635 -14.59 3.02 33.70
C ASP A 635 -15.06 4.45 34.03
N LEU A 636 -16.36 4.73 33.89
CA LEU A 636 -17.01 5.96 34.37
C LEU A 636 -17.32 5.96 35.88
N GLY A 637 -16.88 4.93 36.62
CA GLY A 637 -17.01 4.84 38.07
C GLY A 637 -18.37 4.33 38.57
N CYS A 638 -19.06 3.53 37.76
CA CYS A 638 -20.26 2.79 38.18
C CYS A 638 -19.91 1.33 38.51
N ARG A 639 -20.68 0.71 39.41
CA ARG A 639 -20.56 -0.72 39.74
C ARG A 639 -21.88 -1.41 39.44
N GLN A 640 -21.84 -2.62 38.88
CA GLN A 640 -23.02 -3.47 38.78
C GLN A 640 -23.43 -3.95 40.18
N VAL A 641 -24.70 -3.78 40.53
CA VAL A 641 -25.25 -4.11 41.87
C VAL A 641 -26.21 -5.29 41.84
N GLY A 642 -26.81 -5.60 40.69
CA GLY A 642 -27.69 -6.75 40.52
C GLY A 642 -28.13 -6.96 39.07
N GLU A 643 -28.99 -7.95 38.87
CA GLU A 643 -29.65 -8.25 37.61
C GLU A 643 -31.15 -8.46 37.86
N ARG A 644 -32.00 -7.82 37.07
CA ARG A 644 -33.46 -8.04 37.09
C ARG A 644 -33.83 -9.02 35.96
N PRO A 645 -34.75 -9.98 36.19
CA PRO A 645 -35.28 -10.81 35.12
C PRO A 645 -35.92 -9.94 34.02
N SER A 646 -35.63 -10.24 32.76
CA SER A 646 -36.34 -9.64 31.63
C SER A 646 -37.83 -10.00 31.70
N GLU A 647 -38.69 -9.08 31.27
CA GLU A 647 -40.15 -9.34 31.15
C GLU A 647 -40.47 -10.43 30.11
N ASP A 648 -39.50 -10.72 29.25
CA ASP A 648 -39.53 -11.78 28.24
C ASP A 648 -38.55 -12.90 28.66
N PRO A 649 -39.03 -14.14 28.94
CA PRO A 649 -38.21 -15.25 29.44
C PRO A 649 -37.07 -15.68 28.51
N GLU A 650 -37.15 -15.37 27.22
CA GLU A 650 -36.11 -15.69 26.22
C GLU A 650 -34.99 -14.64 26.17
N LYS A 651 -35.16 -13.48 26.82
CA LYS A 651 -34.18 -12.39 26.82
C LYS A 651 -33.29 -12.42 28.08
N PRO A 652 -31.99 -12.09 27.96
CA PRO A 652 -31.06 -12.09 29.09
C PRO A 652 -31.47 -11.07 30.16
N ALA A 653 -31.09 -11.36 31.42
CA ALA A 653 -31.36 -10.49 32.56
C ALA A 653 -30.78 -9.07 32.37
N ILE A 654 -31.50 -8.07 32.86
CA ILE A 654 -31.12 -6.66 32.72
C ILE A 654 -30.21 -6.27 33.88
N ALA A 655 -28.95 -5.94 33.56
CA ALA A 655 -27.97 -5.50 34.53
C ALA A 655 -28.30 -4.11 35.12
N GLN A 656 -28.22 -4.01 36.45
CA GLN A 656 -28.48 -2.80 37.22
C GLN A 656 -27.17 -2.23 37.80
N PHE A 657 -27.00 -0.92 37.70
CA PHE A 657 -25.77 -0.20 38.05
C PHE A 657 -26.03 0.88 39.10
N GLU A 658 -25.02 1.15 39.92
CA GLU A 658 -25.01 2.27 40.85
C GLU A 658 -23.69 3.04 40.69
N ARG A 659 -23.75 4.38 40.78
CA ARG A 659 -22.54 5.20 40.72
C ARG A 659 -21.84 5.21 42.08
N ILE A 660 -20.53 4.95 42.09
CA ILE A 660 -19.74 4.93 43.32
C ILE A 660 -19.67 6.36 43.88
N GLN A 661 -20.50 6.69 44.87
CA GLN A 661 -20.40 7.95 45.60
C GLN A 661 -19.21 7.88 46.56
N LYS A 662 -18.13 8.62 46.29
CA LYS A 662 -17.12 8.89 47.32
C LYS A 662 -17.76 9.79 48.38
N LYS A 663 -17.93 9.28 49.61
CA LYS A 663 -18.31 10.09 50.78
C LYS A 663 -17.40 11.33 50.83
N ARG A 664 -18.00 12.53 50.71
CA ARG A 664 -17.30 13.78 51.02
C ARG A 664 -16.78 13.67 52.45
N ALA A 665 -15.49 13.90 52.66
CA ALA A 665 -14.97 14.12 54.01
C ALA A 665 -15.75 15.29 54.63
N PRO A 666 -16.17 15.19 55.90
CA PRO A 666 -16.95 16.25 56.54
C PRO A 666 -16.12 17.55 56.52
N ARG A 667 -16.76 18.64 56.10
CA ARG A 667 -16.20 20.00 56.21
C ARG A 667 -15.68 20.20 57.64
N PRO A 668 -14.47 20.72 57.86
CA PRO A 668 -14.08 21.17 59.19
C PRO A 668 -15.08 22.24 59.63
N GLN A 669 -15.82 21.96 60.69
CA GLN A 669 -16.63 22.97 61.35
C GLN A 669 -15.71 24.11 61.78
N GLN A 670 -16.00 25.32 61.32
CA GLN A 670 -15.42 26.55 61.83
C GLN A 670 -15.63 26.57 63.35
N LYS A 671 -14.58 26.30 64.11
CA LYS A 671 -14.53 26.72 65.51
C LYS A 671 -14.46 28.24 65.51
N GLN A 672 -15.54 28.84 65.97
CA GLN A 672 -15.57 30.20 66.48
C GLN A 672 -14.44 30.33 67.52
N THR A 673 -13.49 31.22 67.26
CA THR A 673 -12.70 31.85 68.31
C THR A 673 -12.77 33.34 68.10
N ALA A 674 -13.61 33.96 68.91
CA ALA A 674 -13.56 35.38 69.17
C ALA A 674 -12.19 35.74 69.76
N GLN A 675 -11.69 36.88 69.30
CA GLN A 675 -10.59 37.69 69.78
C GLN A 675 -10.04 37.33 71.18
N ASN A 676 -8.72 37.11 71.27
CA ASN A 676 -7.95 38.01 72.12
C ASN A 676 -6.48 38.13 71.71
N LYS A 677 -5.99 39.34 71.95
CA LYS A 677 -4.70 39.90 71.59
C LYS A 677 -3.51 39.25 72.32
N ASP A 678 -2.36 39.62 71.79
CA ASP A 678 -1.09 39.87 72.46
C ASP A 678 -0.04 38.75 72.51
N ASN A 679 1.06 39.11 71.85
CA ASN A 679 2.41 39.11 72.39
C ASN A 679 3.27 37.84 72.33
N TYR A 680 4.30 38.01 71.50
CA TYR A 680 5.71 37.88 71.87
C TYR A 680 6.33 36.48 72.04
N LYS A 681 7.31 36.28 71.16
CA LYS A 681 8.71 35.90 71.47
C LYS A 681 8.98 34.52 72.06
N ASN A 682 9.76 33.82 71.24
CA ASN A 682 11.07 33.25 71.54
C ASN A 682 11.17 31.91 72.28
N ARG A 683 12.03 31.11 71.63
CA ARG A 683 13.17 30.38 72.20
C ARG A 683 12.96 28.96 72.73
N THR A 684 13.44 28.04 71.89
CA THR A 684 14.58 27.14 72.17
C THR A 684 14.50 26.14 73.32
N LYS A 685 14.72 24.88 72.93
CA LYS A 685 15.87 24.00 73.24
C LYS A 685 15.64 22.78 74.13
N SER A 686 16.38 21.75 73.73
CA SER A 686 16.90 20.57 74.46
C SER A 686 15.90 19.45 74.73
N SER A 687 16.01 18.23 74.18
CA SER A 687 17.10 17.24 74.05
C SER A 687 17.23 16.29 75.23
N SER A 688 16.97 15.00 74.98
CA SER A 688 17.76 13.83 75.42
C SER A 688 17.04 12.56 74.92
N ARG A 689 17.60 11.76 73.99
CA ARG A 689 18.45 10.55 74.21
C ARG A 689 17.66 9.40 74.89
N GLN A 690 17.65 8.12 74.50
CA GLN A 690 18.49 7.18 73.72
C GLN A 690 17.54 6.05 73.21
N GLY A 691 17.82 5.11 72.30
CA GLY A 691 19.00 4.65 71.56
C GLY A 691 18.78 3.21 71.01
N HIS A 692 19.64 2.81 70.05
CA HIS A 692 19.91 1.48 69.42
C HIS A 692 19.37 1.25 67.98
N ARG A 693 20.24 1.36 66.95
CA ARG A 693 21.13 0.33 66.29
C ARG A 693 20.29 -0.64 65.42
N LYS A 694 20.58 -0.98 64.15
CA LYS A 694 21.76 -0.93 63.24
C LYS A 694 21.28 -1.15 61.77
N ASN A 695 22.13 -0.76 60.81
CA ASN A 695 22.04 -0.95 59.35
C ASN A 695 21.90 -2.40 58.87
N HIS A 696 21.31 -2.63 57.67
CA HIS A 696 21.90 -3.43 56.56
C HIS A 696 21.01 -3.44 55.29
N ALA A 697 21.66 -3.33 54.12
CA ALA A 697 21.22 -3.82 52.80
C ALA A 697 22.21 -4.94 52.36
N PRO A 698 22.06 -5.62 51.20
CA PRO A 698 20.91 -6.28 50.55
C PRO A 698 21.14 -7.82 50.42
N LEU A 699 20.14 -8.62 50.03
CA LEU A 699 20.27 -10.09 49.82
C LEU A 699 19.93 -10.54 48.38
N ARG A 700 20.66 -11.58 47.95
CA ARG A 700 20.77 -12.18 46.61
C ARG A 700 19.64 -13.15 46.23
N ARG A 701 19.55 -13.39 44.90
CA ARG A 701 18.81 -14.40 44.13
C ARG A 701 18.89 -15.85 44.68
N GLY A 702 17.79 -16.59 44.54
CA GLY A 702 17.71 -18.07 44.63
C GLY A 702 17.17 -18.67 43.32
N ALA A 703 17.79 -19.76 42.87
CA ALA A 703 17.58 -20.44 41.59
C ALA A 703 16.45 -21.50 41.60
N LYS A 704 15.82 -21.73 40.43
CA LYS A 704 14.87 -22.83 40.17
C LYS A 704 15.61 -24.04 39.56
N GLN A 705 15.22 -25.24 39.99
CA GLN A 705 15.72 -26.54 39.51
C GLN A 705 15.19 -26.90 38.10
N PRO A 706 15.99 -27.55 37.24
CA PRO A 706 15.57 -28.03 35.92
C PRO A 706 15.05 -29.48 35.89
N ASP A 707 14.22 -29.75 34.88
CA ASP A 707 13.38 -30.93 34.62
C ASP A 707 14.18 -32.24 34.34
N PRO A 708 13.83 -33.41 34.92
CA PRO A 708 14.63 -34.64 34.84
C PRO A 708 14.67 -35.42 33.51
N ASN A 709 13.99 -35.01 32.43
CA ASN A 709 13.90 -35.82 31.21
C ASN A 709 14.27 -35.09 29.90
N SER A 710 15.10 -34.05 29.96
CA SER A 710 15.57 -33.37 28.74
C SER A 710 16.86 -33.99 28.16
N PRO A 711 16.89 -34.40 26.88
CA PRO A 711 18.04 -35.08 26.25
C PRO A 711 19.29 -34.22 25.99
N PHE A 712 19.29 -32.93 26.35
CA PHE A 712 20.33 -31.97 25.94
C PHE A 712 21.40 -31.66 27.00
N ALA A 713 21.48 -32.44 28.08
CA ALA A 713 22.42 -32.18 29.18
C ALA A 713 23.90 -32.54 28.92
N VAL A 714 24.26 -33.07 27.74
CA VAL A 714 25.60 -33.64 27.49
C VAL A 714 26.61 -32.68 26.82
N LEU A 715 26.22 -31.47 26.40
CA LEU A 715 27.14 -30.58 25.65
C LEU A 715 27.59 -29.30 26.38
N ALA A 716 27.20 -29.09 27.64
CA ALA A 716 27.63 -27.91 28.41
C ALA A 716 28.98 -28.09 29.16
N ALA A 717 29.69 -29.20 28.95
CA ALA A 717 30.98 -29.50 29.60
C ALA A 717 32.21 -29.41 28.67
N LEU A 718 32.07 -28.89 27.44
CA LEU A 718 33.19 -28.77 26.49
C LEU A 718 33.24 -27.37 25.85
N LYS A 719 33.71 -26.38 26.60
CA LYS A 719 34.40 -25.19 26.07
C LYS A 719 35.48 -24.73 27.07
N LYS A 720 36.73 -25.08 26.77
CA LYS A 720 37.87 -24.16 26.88
C LYS A 720 38.05 -23.50 25.53
#